data_AF-A0A833L3W7-F1
#
_entry.id   AF-A0A833L3W7-F1
#
_cell.length_a   1.000
_cell.length_b   1.000
_cell.length_c   1.000
_cell.angle_alpha   90.00
_cell.angle_beta   90.00
_cell.angle_gamma   90.00
#
_symmetry.space_group_name_H-M   'P 1'
#
loop_
_entity.id
_entity.type
_entity.pdbx_description
1 polymer ?
#
loop_
_entity_poly.entity_id
_entity_poly.type
_entity_poly.pdbx_seq_one_letter_code
_entity_poly.pdbx_strand_id
1 'polypeptide(L)'
;MIIDSDIHFENWKSINKKIWRKNEEFSRNDKFIYVDLFHDKIDYLLYSLHVGSIISHVSGIRPIGVTAKTGAVWSSCLDYNPDHVKAVANGYNIDVIHYVDPSHVGSAIRWLTESAARCKLDLHQLEGAVLRSFLRQAKLDDGFPIGRYIHDSYLRTTLKETIETLDQDLVGHAAWCLAFDAAIQRLIVGHVDYSPWGILAHRAIEAGGRIAYFRNEGNLRIHLVNPPMNPDDTLSGHIRRSHSSMMNAHINRLCKTFPNIVDEHFRASASSARFRSHRIVQSPVADLCTDAKRKAQNVLRQHFGLREGRPVIGVFSITFADIPCHDTQAFDDNYQWLRDTLLFAAEHDGIDWLIKIHPADAIYNRTNAAEALQAEFGNYPHIRFLKGDVSPAVVMMTCTAVTTLRGTPGLQAASIGLPVVFAGRGQYSDFGFAYVEETPDAYFQRLIDCANEPSTDSGLALRARAFQFLEDVAFSNVSSLLGPFGELMEAGDCPWARLASRLRWYHPEKDPLYSAIKRAMASSASRVGGDILESLEIDRTAPALMESQRFVTRTRWPEGFVPLTGFHELENWGVWTDGSPLVFLLRMESAFAGALRLEFRLTGKIPSEWARPSIRIVRVDGCEAVPVDGRNVDSYAFETPSGFFGEDGYLLIELESEGGTVPSEVGTWVDRRRLVFSFEEFEYEIIPAIRADSP
;
A
#
# COMPACT_ATOMS: atom_id res chain seq x y z
N MET A 1 13.61 -11.14 17.26
CA MET A 1 15.01 -10.96 16.80
C MET A 1 15.85 -12.08 17.36
N ILE A 2 16.54 -12.87 16.52
CA ILE A 2 17.52 -13.87 16.98
C ILE A 2 18.86 -13.13 17.04
N ILE A 3 19.27 -12.70 18.23
CA ILE A 3 20.54 -11.98 18.46
C ILE A 3 21.38 -12.74 19.47
N ASP A 4 20.73 -13.30 20.51
CA ASP A 4 21.42 -14.05 21.54
C ASP A 4 22.14 -15.27 20.95
N SER A 5 23.45 -15.37 21.21
CA SER A 5 24.35 -16.46 20.80
C SER A 5 24.57 -16.67 19.29
N ASP A 6 24.16 -15.73 18.45
CA ASP A 6 24.41 -15.82 17.00
C ASP A 6 25.83 -15.31 16.63
N ILE A 7 26.70 -16.23 16.22
CA ILE A 7 28.07 -15.92 15.78
C ILE A 7 28.10 -15.00 14.54
N HIS A 8 27.10 -15.07 13.67
CA HIS A 8 27.00 -14.21 12.50
C HIS A 8 26.64 -12.78 12.89
N PHE A 9 25.82 -12.58 13.92
CA PHE A 9 25.51 -11.25 14.45
C PHE A 9 26.77 -10.58 15.02
N GLU A 10 27.52 -11.26 15.89
CA GLU A 10 28.74 -10.67 16.47
C GLU A 10 29.82 -10.40 15.40
N ASN A 11 29.91 -11.25 14.37
CA ASN A 11 30.76 -11.00 13.20
C ASN A 11 30.30 -9.75 12.43
N TRP A 12 29.01 -9.65 12.11
CA TRP A 12 28.42 -8.48 11.45
C TRP A 12 28.71 -7.21 12.25
N LYS A 13 28.38 -7.21 13.54
CA LYS A 13 28.55 -6.09 14.46
C LYS A 13 30.00 -5.62 14.53
N SER A 14 30.95 -6.54 14.67
CA SER A 14 32.39 -6.23 14.73
C SER A 14 32.92 -5.61 13.44
N ILE A 15 32.50 -6.14 12.28
CA ILE A 15 32.94 -5.63 10.97
C ILE A 15 32.27 -4.27 10.68
N ASN A 16 30.95 -4.18 10.83
CA ASN A 16 30.18 -2.96 10.53
C ASN A 16 30.63 -1.79 11.41
N LYS A 17 30.87 -2.05 12.71
CA LYS A 17 31.34 -1.03 13.64
C LYS A 17 32.66 -0.41 13.19
N LYS A 18 33.58 -1.22 12.64
CA LYS A 18 34.87 -0.71 12.10
C LYS A 18 34.67 0.15 10.85
N ILE A 19 33.74 -0.22 9.98
CA ILE A 19 33.42 0.56 8.76
C ILE A 19 32.92 1.96 9.14
N TRP A 20 32.03 2.04 10.13
CA TRP A 20 31.45 3.30 10.60
C TRP A 20 32.27 4.02 11.67
N ARG A 21 33.44 3.49 12.07
CA ARG A 21 34.33 4.08 13.08
C ARG A 21 35.03 5.36 12.62
N LYS A 22 35.24 5.55 11.31
CA LYS A 22 35.88 6.76 10.74
C LYS A 22 35.12 8.06 11.05
N ASN A 23 33.94 7.95 11.63
CA ASN A 23 33.10 9.04 12.08
C ASN A 23 33.58 9.74 13.39
N GLU A 24 34.67 9.32 14.04
CA GLU A 24 35.09 9.89 15.35
C GLU A 24 35.57 11.37 15.32
N GLU A 25 35.83 11.97 14.14
CA GLU A 25 36.21 13.39 13.99
C GLU A 25 34.99 14.32 13.83
N PHE A 26 33.97 14.16 14.68
CA PHE A 26 32.80 15.04 14.65
C PHE A 26 33.13 16.44 15.19
N SER A 27 32.47 17.45 14.61
CA SER A 27 32.44 18.81 15.16
C SER A 27 32.05 18.79 16.65
N ARG A 28 32.83 19.46 17.51
CA ARG A 28 32.57 19.59 18.96
C ARG A 28 31.32 20.42 19.30
N ASN A 29 30.55 20.88 18.32
CA ASN A 29 29.29 21.55 18.59
C ASN A 29 28.27 20.50 19.07
N ASP A 30 27.49 20.80 20.11
CA ASP A 30 26.45 19.93 20.73
C ASP A 30 25.25 19.59 19.80
N LYS A 31 25.46 19.56 18.49
CA LYS A 31 24.44 19.26 17.49
C LYS A 31 24.51 17.79 17.14
N PHE A 32 23.41 17.07 17.38
CA PHE A 32 23.26 15.66 17.03
C PHE A 32 22.30 15.48 15.85
N ILE A 33 22.45 14.37 15.13
CA ILE A 33 21.41 13.78 14.29
C ILE A 33 20.73 12.69 15.11
N TYR A 34 19.45 12.87 15.41
CA TYR A 34 18.67 11.86 16.11
C TYR A 34 18.18 10.82 15.10
N VAL A 35 18.40 9.55 15.39
CA VAL A 35 18.02 8.41 14.54
C VAL A 35 16.94 7.62 15.25
N ASP A 36 15.75 7.54 14.66
CA ASP A 36 14.64 6.82 15.29
C ASP A 36 14.90 5.29 15.31
N LEU A 37 14.74 4.70 16.49
CA LEU A 37 14.89 3.27 16.76
C LEU A 37 13.69 2.75 17.57
N PHE A 38 12.49 3.26 17.29
CA PHE A 38 11.28 2.94 18.04
C PHE A 38 10.66 1.58 17.66
N HIS A 39 11.14 0.91 16.62
CA HIS A 39 10.55 -0.33 16.09
C HIS A 39 11.32 -1.60 16.49
N ASP A 40 10.61 -2.71 16.66
CA ASP A 40 11.16 -4.07 16.84
C ASP A 40 11.51 -4.84 15.56
N LYS A 41 11.16 -4.33 14.36
CA LYS A 41 11.48 -4.99 13.08
C LYS A 41 12.90 -4.67 12.68
N ILE A 42 13.68 -5.71 12.38
CA ILE A 42 15.11 -5.55 12.09
C ILE A 42 15.37 -4.73 10.83
N ASP A 43 14.58 -4.92 9.77
CA ASP A 43 14.69 -4.13 8.54
C ASP A 43 14.58 -2.64 8.82
N TYR A 44 13.55 -2.26 9.59
CA TYR A 44 13.34 -0.87 9.98
C TYR A 44 14.56 -0.30 10.71
N LEU A 45 15.04 -1.01 11.74
CA LEU A 45 16.21 -0.58 12.52
C LEU A 45 17.46 -0.44 11.65
N LEU A 46 17.74 -1.43 10.78
CA LEU A 46 18.91 -1.40 9.91
C LEU A 46 18.85 -0.26 8.91
N TYR A 47 17.70 0.00 8.27
CA TYR A 47 17.57 1.13 7.35
C TYR A 47 17.66 2.49 8.07
N SER A 48 17.04 2.64 9.25
CA SER A 48 17.15 3.86 10.04
C SER A 48 18.61 4.17 10.40
N LEU A 49 19.33 3.17 10.92
CA LEU A 49 20.75 3.28 11.27
C LEU A 49 21.62 3.52 10.04
N HIS A 50 21.35 2.86 8.91
CA HIS A 50 22.14 2.99 7.69
C HIS A 50 21.97 4.37 7.05
N VAL A 51 20.73 4.83 6.87
CA VAL A 51 20.42 6.18 6.38
C VAL A 51 21.01 7.23 7.31
N GLY A 52 20.84 7.07 8.63
CA GLY A 52 21.42 7.97 9.62
C GLY A 52 22.94 8.01 9.61
N SER A 53 23.61 6.86 9.42
CA SER A 53 25.07 6.77 9.32
C SER A 53 25.61 7.43 8.05
N ILE A 54 24.91 7.27 6.92
CA ILE A 54 25.25 7.95 5.66
C ILE A 54 25.11 9.46 5.82
N ILE A 55 23.97 9.95 6.32
CA ILE A 55 23.73 11.39 6.48
C ILE A 55 24.71 11.99 7.50
N SER A 56 25.01 11.27 8.58
CA SER A 56 26.09 11.62 9.52
C SER A 56 27.42 11.79 8.82
N HIS A 57 27.83 10.80 8.01
CA HIS A 57 29.12 10.84 7.31
C HIS A 57 29.18 12.00 6.29
N VAL A 58 28.10 12.23 5.54
CA VAL A 58 28.03 13.33 4.57
C VAL A 58 28.03 14.71 5.24
N SER A 59 27.38 14.85 6.40
CA SER A 59 27.25 16.14 7.10
C SER A 59 28.35 16.43 8.12
N GLY A 60 29.11 15.42 8.55
CA GLY A 60 30.08 15.54 9.65
C GLY A 60 29.44 15.76 11.03
N ILE A 61 28.17 15.37 11.20
CA ILE A 61 27.41 15.56 12.46
C ILE A 61 27.19 14.20 13.14
N ARG A 62 27.43 14.14 14.45
CA ARG A 62 27.32 12.92 15.24
C ARG A 62 25.87 12.39 15.28
N PRO A 63 25.63 11.11 14.99
CA PRO A 63 24.33 10.48 15.16
C PRO A 63 24.16 9.95 16.58
N ILE A 64 22.92 9.98 17.08
CA ILE A 64 22.49 9.36 18.32
C ILE A 64 21.14 8.67 18.09
N GLY A 65 21.03 7.41 18.50
CA GLY A 65 19.79 6.65 18.43
C GLY A 65 18.82 7.11 19.51
N VAL A 66 17.54 7.22 19.16
CA VAL A 66 16.45 7.47 20.11
C VAL A 66 15.47 6.32 20.09
N THR A 67 15.03 5.90 21.27
CA THR A 67 14.06 4.81 21.39
C THR A 67 13.16 5.01 22.60
N ALA A 68 11.98 4.39 22.57
CA ALA A 68 11.00 4.37 23.65
C ALA A 68 9.91 3.35 23.33
N LYS A 69 9.34 2.71 24.36
CA LYS A 69 8.13 1.89 24.21
C LYS A 69 6.91 2.67 24.70
N THR A 70 6.35 3.53 23.85
CA THR A 70 5.21 4.41 24.19
C THR A 70 4.33 4.67 22.97
N GLY A 71 3.13 5.22 23.17
CA GLY A 71 2.21 5.54 22.07
C GLY A 71 1.94 4.31 21.19
N ALA A 72 1.99 4.50 19.87
CA ALA A 72 1.72 3.43 18.91
C ALA A 72 2.76 2.28 18.94
N VAL A 73 3.98 2.53 19.45
CA VAL A 73 5.01 1.49 19.63
C VAL A 73 4.53 0.43 20.62
N TRP A 74 3.79 0.85 21.66
CA TRP A 74 3.35 -0.03 22.73
C TRP A 74 2.47 -1.18 22.21
N SER A 75 1.57 -0.90 21.27
CA SER A 75 0.68 -1.89 20.67
C SER A 75 1.24 -2.53 19.40
N SER A 76 2.04 -1.80 18.63
CA SER A 76 2.49 -2.25 17.29
C SER A 76 3.79 -3.05 17.32
N CYS A 77 4.62 -2.90 18.37
CA CYS A 77 5.92 -3.55 18.49
C CYS A 77 5.95 -4.52 19.67
N LEU A 78 5.26 -5.66 19.51
CA LEU A 78 5.09 -6.67 20.55
C LEU A 78 6.41 -7.32 20.99
N ASP A 79 7.38 -7.43 20.08
CA ASP A 79 8.69 -8.05 20.31
C ASP A 79 9.78 -7.02 20.67
N TYR A 80 9.37 -5.80 21.03
CA TYR A 80 10.29 -4.72 21.37
C TYR A 80 11.16 -5.08 22.58
N ASN A 81 12.48 -5.06 22.38
CA ASN A 81 13.48 -5.21 23.43
C ASN A 81 14.54 -4.10 23.28
N PRO A 82 14.68 -3.19 24.28
CA PRO A 82 15.61 -2.08 24.20
C PRO A 82 17.08 -2.52 24.13
N ASP A 83 17.43 -3.68 24.68
CA ASP A 83 18.81 -4.17 24.65
C ASP A 83 19.17 -4.75 23.28
N HIS A 84 18.21 -5.37 22.58
CA HIS A 84 18.37 -5.73 21.17
C HIS A 84 18.56 -4.49 20.30
N VAL A 85 17.73 -3.46 20.48
CA VAL A 85 17.85 -2.19 19.76
C VAL A 85 19.25 -1.58 19.97
N LYS A 86 19.72 -1.50 21.22
CA LYS A 86 21.07 -1.02 21.55
C LYS A 86 22.16 -1.88 20.92
N ALA A 87 22.01 -3.21 20.91
CA ALA A 87 22.99 -4.13 20.34
C ALA A 87 23.15 -3.91 18.82
N VAL A 88 22.04 -3.74 18.09
CA VAL A 88 22.07 -3.44 16.65
C VAL A 88 22.67 -2.05 16.38
N ALA A 89 22.28 -1.02 17.16
CA ALA A 89 22.85 0.33 17.06
C ALA A 89 24.37 0.37 17.33
N ASN A 90 24.86 -0.45 18.28
CA ASN A 90 26.30 -0.58 18.55
C ASN A 90 27.08 -1.09 17.33
N GLY A 91 26.44 -1.91 16.48
CA GLY A 91 27.00 -2.36 15.21
C GLY A 91 27.25 -1.23 14.21
N TYR A 92 26.58 -0.08 14.36
CA TYR A 92 26.85 1.16 13.59
C TYR A 92 27.70 2.17 14.35
N ASN A 93 28.20 1.82 15.55
CA ASN A 93 28.89 2.75 16.45
C ASN A 93 28.01 3.93 16.90
N ILE A 94 26.70 3.70 17.10
CA ILE A 94 25.72 4.71 17.50
C ILE A 94 25.26 4.43 18.94
N ASP A 95 25.38 5.44 19.80
CA ASP A 95 24.84 5.41 21.17
C ASP A 95 23.32 5.60 21.15
N VAL A 96 22.60 5.00 22.10
CA VAL A 96 21.13 5.06 22.17
C VAL A 96 20.66 5.68 23.47
N ILE A 97 19.73 6.62 23.39
CA ILE A 97 19.06 7.24 24.54
C ILE A 97 17.57 6.88 24.56
N HIS A 98 17.00 6.84 25.77
CA HIS A 98 15.56 6.67 25.95
C HIS A 98 14.90 8.05 25.96
N TYR A 99 14.06 8.35 24.97
CA TYR A 99 13.56 9.70 24.72
C TYR A 99 12.13 9.88 25.24
N VAL A 100 11.96 9.94 26.57
CA VAL A 100 10.66 10.22 27.23
C VAL A 100 10.92 10.95 28.54
N ASP A 101 10.15 11.99 28.85
CA ASP A 101 10.11 12.58 30.19
C ASP A 101 8.90 12.06 31.00
N PRO A 102 9.11 11.12 31.94
CA PRO A 102 8.01 10.54 32.73
C PRO A 102 7.34 11.52 33.70
N SER A 103 7.91 12.72 33.94
CA SER A 103 7.32 13.70 34.86
C SER A 103 6.00 14.32 34.35
N HIS A 104 5.71 14.20 33.07
CA HIS A 104 4.52 14.78 32.42
C HIS A 104 3.31 13.84 32.36
N VAL A 105 3.44 12.58 32.79
CA VAL A 105 2.34 11.58 32.67
C VAL A 105 1.12 11.93 33.54
N GLY A 106 1.29 12.68 34.64
CA GLY A 106 0.20 13.09 35.54
C GLY A 106 -0.57 14.35 35.13
N SER A 107 -0.11 15.09 34.11
CA SER A 107 -0.71 16.39 33.74
C SER A 107 -1.86 16.29 32.73
N ALA A 108 -2.11 15.10 32.16
CA ALA A 108 -3.07 14.94 31.06
C ALA A 108 -4.51 15.31 31.40
N ILE A 109 -5.05 14.86 32.54
CA ILE A 109 -6.42 15.20 32.97
C ILE A 109 -6.54 16.72 33.19
N ARG A 110 -5.54 17.31 33.84
CA ARG A 110 -5.48 18.74 34.08
C ARG A 110 -5.45 19.50 32.76
N TRP A 111 -4.58 19.09 31.83
CA TRP A 111 -4.48 19.70 30.52
C TRP A 111 -5.78 19.56 29.71
N LEU A 112 -6.42 18.40 29.71
CA LEU A 112 -7.72 18.17 29.05
C LEU A 112 -8.80 19.07 29.65
N THR A 113 -8.85 19.20 30.97
CA THR A 113 -9.83 20.05 31.68
C THR A 113 -9.63 21.52 31.35
N GLU A 114 -8.39 22.02 31.44
CA GLU A 114 -8.05 23.40 31.13
C GLU A 114 -8.29 23.70 29.63
N SER A 115 -8.00 22.75 28.74
CA SER A 115 -8.25 22.87 27.31
C SER A 115 -9.75 22.89 26.99
N ALA A 116 -10.56 22.02 27.60
CA ALA A 116 -12.00 22.00 27.43
C ALA A 116 -12.62 23.33 27.90
N ALA A 117 -12.19 23.83 29.07
CA ALA A 117 -12.65 25.10 29.61
C ALA A 117 -12.36 26.29 28.68
N ARG A 118 -11.20 26.31 27.99
CA ARG A 118 -10.89 27.31 26.96
C ARG A 118 -11.88 27.28 25.79
N CYS A 119 -12.41 26.11 25.46
CA CYS A 119 -13.46 25.91 24.46
C CYS A 119 -14.89 26.11 25.01
N LYS A 120 -15.04 26.53 26.27
CA LYS A 120 -16.33 26.62 26.98
C LYS A 120 -17.08 25.28 27.06
N LEU A 121 -16.33 24.19 27.18
CA LEU A 121 -16.82 22.84 27.35
C LEU A 121 -16.38 22.31 28.72
N ASP A 122 -17.25 21.53 29.35
CA ASP A 122 -16.89 20.68 30.48
C ASP A 122 -16.54 19.26 30.00
N LEU A 123 -15.75 18.52 30.78
CA LEU A 123 -15.34 17.15 30.41
C LEU A 123 -16.52 16.21 30.14
N HIS A 124 -17.64 16.37 30.85
CA HIS A 124 -18.83 15.54 30.67
C HIS A 124 -19.58 15.82 29.36
N GLN A 125 -19.27 16.92 28.68
CA GLN A 125 -19.83 17.27 27.37
C GLN A 125 -18.94 16.76 26.22
N LEU A 126 -17.76 16.22 26.53
CA LEU A 126 -16.84 15.68 25.54
C LEU A 126 -17.22 14.24 25.18
N GLU A 127 -18.18 14.12 24.26
CA GLU A 127 -18.62 12.86 23.67
C GLU A 127 -18.84 12.99 22.16
N GLY A 128 -18.80 11.86 21.44
CA GLY A 128 -19.01 11.75 20.01
C GLY A 128 -18.29 12.80 19.17
N ALA A 129 -19.05 13.46 18.29
CA ALA A 129 -18.52 14.50 17.40
C ALA A 129 -17.91 15.70 18.16
N VAL A 130 -18.44 16.05 19.34
CA VAL A 130 -17.90 17.15 20.16
C VAL A 130 -16.49 16.80 20.64
N LEU A 131 -16.28 15.57 21.11
CA LEU A 131 -14.97 15.09 21.54
C LEU A 131 -13.96 15.03 20.38
N ARG A 132 -14.35 14.47 19.23
CA ARG A 132 -13.47 14.42 18.04
C ARG A 132 -13.07 15.81 17.58
N SER A 133 -14.03 16.72 17.48
CA SER A 133 -13.80 18.11 17.08
C SER A 133 -12.90 18.84 18.08
N PHE A 134 -13.13 18.65 19.38
CA PHE A 134 -12.27 19.17 20.44
C PHE A 134 -10.82 18.68 20.30
N LEU A 135 -10.60 17.38 20.18
CA LEU A 135 -9.24 16.81 20.05
C LEU A 135 -8.54 17.33 18.79
N ARG A 136 -9.23 17.37 17.65
CA ARG A 136 -8.63 17.87 16.39
C ARG A 136 -8.20 19.34 16.46
N GLN A 137 -8.87 20.15 17.28
CA GLN A 137 -8.56 21.57 17.46
C GLN A 137 -7.62 21.86 18.63
N ALA A 138 -7.42 20.91 19.55
CA ALA A 138 -6.67 21.13 20.76
C ALA A 138 -5.17 21.35 20.48
N LYS A 139 -4.65 22.47 21.01
CA LYS A 139 -3.26 22.91 20.90
C LYS A 139 -2.64 23.09 22.28
N LEU A 140 -1.32 22.95 22.36
CA LEU A 140 -0.53 23.37 23.51
C LEU A 140 -0.42 24.89 23.56
N ASP A 141 0.06 25.43 24.68
CA ASP A 141 0.18 26.88 24.89
C ASP A 141 1.15 27.55 23.90
N ASP A 142 2.09 26.79 23.34
CA ASP A 142 3.01 27.23 22.27
C ASP A 142 2.42 27.13 20.85
N GLY A 143 1.18 26.66 20.72
CA GLY A 143 0.45 26.50 19.45
C GLY A 143 0.55 25.12 18.82
N PHE A 144 1.33 24.18 19.37
CA PHE A 144 1.50 22.85 18.80
C PHE A 144 0.20 22.03 18.80
N PRO A 145 -0.21 21.42 17.67
CA PRO A 145 -1.48 20.71 17.54
C PRO A 145 -1.44 19.30 18.15
N ILE A 146 -1.21 19.22 19.46
CA ILE A 146 -1.07 17.96 20.20
C ILE A 146 -2.30 17.07 20.09
N GLY A 147 -3.50 17.63 20.05
CA GLY A 147 -4.74 16.86 20.11
C GLY A 147 -4.94 15.95 18.92
N ARG A 148 -4.40 16.30 17.74
CA ARG A 148 -4.35 15.41 16.58
C ARG A 148 -3.49 14.17 16.81
N TYR A 149 -2.35 14.32 17.48
CA TYR A 149 -1.51 13.17 17.81
C TYR A 149 -2.15 12.28 18.87
N ILE A 150 -2.88 12.87 19.83
CA ILE A 150 -3.68 12.13 20.81
C ILE A 150 -4.74 11.30 20.09
N HIS A 151 -5.48 11.93 19.16
CA HIS A 151 -6.51 11.29 18.35
C HIS A 151 -5.94 10.11 17.54
N ASP A 152 -4.90 10.36 16.74
CA ASP A 152 -4.29 9.34 15.90
C ASP A 152 -3.66 8.20 16.72
N SER A 153 -2.95 8.51 17.80
CA SER A 153 -2.34 7.51 18.66
C SER A 153 -3.35 6.63 19.37
N TYR A 154 -4.45 7.22 19.84
CA TYR A 154 -5.51 6.47 20.51
C TYR A 154 -6.13 5.44 19.56
N LEU A 155 -6.56 5.87 18.37
CA LEU A 155 -7.17 4.97 17.38
C LEU A 155 -6.19 3.89 16.95
N ARG A 156 -4.95 4.27 16.61
CA ARG A 156 -3.90 3.33 16.21
C ARG A 156 -3.59 2.28 17.29
N THR A 157 -3.64 2.65 18.57
CA THR A 157 -3.23 1.76 19.66
C THR A 157 -4.37 0.88 20.15
N THR A 158 -5.58 1.43 20.22
CA THR A 158 -6.77 0.70 20.67
C THR A 158 -7.40 -0.14 19.56
N LEU A 159 -7.12 0.19 18.29
CA LEU A 159 -7.75 -0.38 17.11
C LEU A 159 -9.27 -0.21 17.10
N LYS A 160 -9.74 0.87 17.72
CA LYS A 160 -11.10 1.38 17.56
C LYS A 160 -11.20 2.13 16.23
N GLU A 161 -12.38 2.10 15.65
CA GLU A 161 -12.73 2.73 14.38
C GLU A 161 -12.87 4.25 14.48
N THR A 162 -13.33 4.75 15.64
CA THR A 162 -13.55 6.18 15.91
C THR A 162 -13.52 6.46 17.42
N ILE A 163 -13.58 7.75 17.80
CA ILE A 163 -13.62 8.20 19.20
C ILE A 163 -15.04 8.64 19.53
N GLU A 164 -15.68 7.94 20.47
CA GLU A 164 -17.03 8.26 20.96
C GLU A 164 -17.05 8.77 22.41
N THR A 165 -16.12 8.34 23.27
CA THR A 165 -16.13 8.71 24.69
C THR A 165 -14.75 9.05 25.22
N LEU A 166 -14.72 9.93 26.22
CA LEU A 166 -13.49 10.24 26.97
C LEU A 166 -13.21 9.14 28.00
N ASP A 167 -12.57 8.06 27.56
CA ASP A 167 -12.22 6.91 28.39
C ASP A 167 -10.80 7.01 29.01
N GLN A 168 -10.47 6.07 29.91
CA GLN A 168 -9.17 6.02 30.58
C GLN A 168 -8.01 5.78 29.60
N ASP A 169 -8.25 5.02 28.54
CA ASP A 169 -7.24 4.77 27.51
C ASP A 169 -6.89 6.06 26.78
N LEU A 170 -7.88 6.87 26.39
CA LEU A 170 -7.67 8.16 25.75
C LEU A 170 -6.89 9.12 26.64
N VAL A 171 -7.22 9.19 27.93
CA VAL A 171 -6.45 9.97 28.92
C VAL A 171 -5.00 9.47 29.03
N GLY A 172 -4.79 8.15 29.02
CA GLY A 172 -3.45 7.55 29.01
C GLY A 172 -2.64 7.93 27.76
N HIS A 173 -3.27 7.93 26.58
CA HIS A 173 -2.63 8.35 25.33
C HIS A 173 -2.32 9.85 25.32
N ALA A 174 -3.19 10.68 25.90
CA ALA A 174 -2.90 12.09 26.12
C ALA A 174 -1.64 12.27 26.97
N ALA A 175 -1.51 11.53 28.06
CA ALA A 175 -0.32 11.54 28.91
C ALA A 175 0.96 11.16 28.15
N TRP A 176 0.91 10.11 27.34
CA TRP A 176 2.06 9.71 26.50
C TRP A 176 2.44 10.77 25.48
N CYS A 177 1.47 11.40 24.82
CA CYS A 177 1.76 12.45 23.84
C CYS A 177 2.39 13.68 24.50
N LEU A 178 1.94 14.05 25.70
CA LEU A 178 2.47 15.17 26.48
C LEU A 178 3.88 14.90 27.06
N ALA A 179 4.30 13.64 27.16
CA ALA A 179 5.62 13.26 27.67
C ALA A 179 6.75 13.47 26.65
N PHE A 180 6.41 13.81 25.40
CA PHE A 180 7.36 14.16 24.37
C PHE A 180 7.50 15.67 24.27
N ASP A 181 8.66 16.14 24.70
CA ASP A 181 9.13 17.47 24.38
C ASP A 181 10.41 17.38 23.53
N ALA A 182 10.75 18.52 22.96
CA ALA A 182 12.09 19.06 22.95
C ALA A 182 12.73 19.25 21.57
N ALA A 183 13.70 20.16 21.63
CA ALA A 183 14.50 20.78 20.60
C ALA A 183 15.36 19.79 19.78
N ILE A 184 14.74 18.79 19.15
CA ILE A 184 15.37 17.99 18.10
C ILE A 184 15.56 18.89 16.89
N GLN A 185 16.79 19.13 16.49
CA GLN A 185 17.09 19.97 15.32
C GLN A 185 17.29 19.16 14.04
N ARG A 186 17.57 17.85 14.16
CA ARG A 186 17.81 16.93 13.03
C ARG A 186 17.30 15.55 13.37
N LEU A 187 16.36 15.02 12.59
CA LEU A 187 15.76 13.71 12.83
C LEU A 187 15.81 12.84 11.57
N ILE A 188 16.23 11.59 11.71
CA ILE A 188 16.02 10.53 10.73
C ILE A 188 14.87 9.68 11.24
N VAL A 189 13.80 9.58 10.45
CA VAL A 189 12.56 8.96 10.91
C VAL A 189 11.92 8.11 9.82
N GLY A 190 11.38 6.95 10.19
CA GLY A 190 10.68 6.02 9.29
C GLY A 190 9.15 6.20 9.26
N HIS A 191 8.61 7.00 10.18
CA HIS A 191 7.19 7.37 10.28
C HIS A 191 7.04 8.86 10.61
N VAL A 192 5.90 9.47 10.28
CA VAL A 192 5.61 10.89 10.60
C VAL A 192 4.21 11.07 11.20
N ASP A 193 3.58 9.94 11.52
CA ASP A 193 2.23 9.84 12.03
C ASP A 193 2.27 9.41 13.50
N TYR A 194 1.23 9.79 14.25
CA TYR A 194 1.01 9.45 15.67
C TYR A 194 2.24 9.60 16.60
N SER A 195 2.07 9.36 17.89
CA SER A 195 3.17 9.32 18.87
C SER A 195 3.92 7.98 18.81
N PRO A 196 5.27 7.97 18.88
CA PRO A 196 6.13 9.14 19.09
C PRO A 196 6.58 9.86 17.81
N TRP A 197 6.57 9.16 16.68
CA TRP A 197 7.27 9.62 15.46
C TRP A 197 6.79 10.97 14.95
N GLY A 198 5.48 11.14 14.78
CA GLY A 198 4.91 12.37 14.25
C GLY A 198 5.12 13.57 15.17
N ILE A 199 5.09 13.37 16.49
CA ILE A 199 5.37 14.43 17.47
C ILE A 199 6.82 14.91 17.31
N LEU A 200 7.78 13.99 17.34
CA LEU A 200 9.20 14.34 17.23
C LEU A 200 9.53 15.01 15.89
N ALA A 201 8.97 14.51 14.80
CA ALA A 201 9.18 15.07 13.48
C ALA A 201 8.59 16.48 13.33
N HIS A 202 7.38 16.72 13.86
CA HIS A 202 6.71 18.02 13.79
C HIS A 202 7.42 19.05 14.68
N ARG A 203 7.72 18.68 15.93
CA ARG A 203 8.50 19.53 16.85
C ARG A 203 9.86 19.91 16.26
N ALA A 204 10.52 18.98 15.58
CA ALA A 204 11.80 19.26 14.95
C ALA A 204 11.70 20.34 13.86
N ILE A 205 10.66 20.29 13.03
CA ILE A 205 10.45 21.27 11.96
C ILE A 205 10.02 22.63 12.52
N GLU A 206 9.11 22.68 13.51
CA GLU A 206 8.71 23.94 14.18
C GLU A 206 9.89 24.66 14.83
N ALA A 207 10.84 23.90 15.39
CA ALA A 207 12.05 24.45 16.00
C ALA A 207 13.10 24.93 14.98
N GLY A 208 12.77 24.98 13.68
CA GLY A 208 13.70 25.34 12.60
C GLY A 208 14.71 24.24 12.24
N GLY A 209 14.43 23.01 12.68
CA GLY A 209 15.20 21.82 12.36
C GLY A 209 14.85 21.22 11.00
N ARG A 210 15.48 20.08 10.69
CA ARG A 210 15.29 19.34 9.42
C ARG A 210 15.02 17.87 9.70
N ILE A 211 14.23 17.22 8.87
CA ILE A 211 14.00 15.77 8.98
C ILE A 211 14.35 15.04 7.67
N ALA A 212 14.93 13.85 7.79
CA ALA A 212 15.02 12.89 6.70
C ALA A 212 14.00 11.79 6.97
N TYR A 213 12.90 11.84 6.23
CA TYR A 213 11.80 10.89 6.36
C TYR A 213 11.96 9.77 5.33
N PHE A 214 12.32 8.58 5.79
CA PHE A 214 12.40 7.41 4.93
C PHE A 214 11.13 6.57 5.04
N ARG A 215 10.73 5.92 3.95
CA ARG A 215 9.55 5.04 3.93
C ARG A 215 9.84 3.77 3.17
N ASN A 216 9.18 2.70 3.59
CA ASN A 216 9.02 1.50 2.80
C ASN A 216 7.68 1.52 2.07
N GLU A 217 7.74 1.62 0.75
CA GLU A 217 6.56 1.54 -0.13
C GLU A 217 6.76 0.50 -1.25
N GLY A 218 7.57 -0.54 -0.97
CA GLY A 218 8.11 -1.50 -1.95
C GLY A 218 9.50 -1.10 -2.46
N ASN A 219 9.89 0.14 -2.25
CA ASN A 219 11.22 0.69 -2.44
C ASN A 219 11.55 1.71 -1.32
N LEU A 220 12.85 1.98 -1.13
CA LEU A 220 13.31 2.98 -0.16
C LEU A 220 13.16 4.38 -0.75
N ARG A 221 12.17 5.12 -0.23
CA ARG A 221 11.92 6.53 -0.54
C ARG A 221 12.44 7.37 0.60
N ILE A 222 13.13 8.48 0.31
CA ILE A 222 13.65 9.39 1.34
C ILE A 222 13.28 10.83 0.98
N HIS A 223 12.54 11.48 1.86
CA HIS A 223 12.21 12.90 1.79
C HIS A 223 13.17 13.69 2.68
N LEU A 224 13.75 14.77 2.14
CA LEU A 224 14.59 15.71 2.88
C LEU A 224 13.78 16.97 3.14
N VAL A 225 13.24 17.08 4.34
CA VAL A 225 12.23 18.08 4.69
C VAL A 225 12.91 19.22 5.43
N ASN A 226 12.77 20.42 4.87
CA ASN A 226 13.38 21.64 5.39
C ASN A 226 12.32 22.58 5.98
N PRO A 227 12.68 23.43 6.96
CA PRO A 227 11.84 24.51 7.47
C PRO A 227 11.93 25.75 6.54
N PRO A 228 11.08 26.77 6.73
CA PRO A 228 9.96 26.82 7.68
C PRO A 228 8.75 26.02 7.19
N MET A 229 7.99 25.49 8.12
CA MET A 229 6.64 24.98 7.85
C MET A 229 5.63 26.11 8.03
N ASN A 230 4.61 26.17 7.17
CA ASN A 230 3.51 27.11 7.35
C ASN A 230 2.68 26.69 8.59
N PRO A 231 2.34 27.59 9.52
CA PRO A 231 1.59 27.25 10.73
C PRO A 231 0.24 26.57 10.51
N ASP A 232 -0.39 26.79 9.36
CA ASP A 232 -1.67 26.16 9.01
C ASP A 232 -1.50 24.76 8.40
N ASP A 233 -0.25 24.35 8.16
CA ASP A 233 0.07 23.07 7.55
C ASP A 233 0.11 21.95 8.59
N THR A 234 -0.41 20.80 8.20
CA THR A 234 -0.03 19.54 8.83
C THR A 234 1.42 19.18 8.47
N LEU A 235 2.12 18.42 9.32
CA LEU A 235 3.46 17.90 8.98
C LEU A 235 3.46 17.16 7.63
N SER A 236 2.52 16.25 7.40
CA SER A 236 2.40 15.52 6.14
C SER A 236 2.12 16.42 4.95
N GLY A 237 1.29 17.46 5.14
CA GLY A 237 1.03 18.47 4.12
C GLY A 237 2.28 19.29 3.79
N HIS A 238 3.08 19.63 4.79
CA HIS A 238 4.38 20.29 4.58
C HIS A 238 5.33 19.41 3.79
N ILE A 239 5.43 18.11 4.14
CA ILE A 239 6.23 17.13 3.42
C ILE A 239 5.78 17.06 1.95
N ARG A 240 4.48 16.94 1.70
CA ARG A 240 3.87 16.93 0.35
C ARG A 240 4.20 18.20 -0.44
N ARG A 241 3.95 19.38 0.13
CA ARG A 241 4.22 20.68 -0.52
C ARG A 241 5.71 20.90 -0.79
N SER A 242 6.59 20.46 0.11
CA SER A 242 8.05 20.65 -0.02
C SER A 242 8.64 20.04 -1.29
N HIS A 243 7.99 19.03 -1.88
CA HIS A 243 8.43 18.41 -3.14
C HIS A 243 7.44 18.60 -4.30
N SER A 244 6.32 19.30 -4.10
CA SER A 244 5.24 19.35 -5.09
C SER A 244 5.66 20.06 -6.39
N SER A 245 6.40 21.16 -6.29
CA SER A 245 6.89 21.91 -7.45
C SER A 245 7.85 21.07 -8.31
N MET A 246 8.82 20.42 -7.67
CA MET A 246 9.79 19.55 -8.33
C MET A 246 9.08 18.36 -9.01
N MET A 247 8.20 17.69 -8.27
CA MET A 247 7.45 16.54 -8.78
C MET A 247 6.57 16.94 -9.98
N ASN A 248 5.81 18.05 -9.89
CA ASN A 248 5.01 18.54 -11.00
C ASN A 248 5.85 18.90 -12.23
N ALA A 249 7.03 19.49 -12.06
CA ALA A 249 7.94 19.77 -13.16
C ALA A 249 8.41 18.49 -13.86
N HIS A 250 8.75 17.45 -13.10
CA HIS A 250 9.13 16.15 -13.66
C HIS A 250 7.96 15.43 -14.35
N ILE A 251 6.77 15.43 -13.74
CA ILE A 251 5.55 14.88 -14.35
C ILE A 251 5.28 15.58 -15.69
N ASN A 252 5.28 16.92 -15.71
CA ASN A 252 5.06 17.70 -16.93
C ASN A 252 6.10 17.38 -18.01
N ARG A 253 7.38 17.24 -17.63
CA ARG A 253 8.45 16.86 -18.55
C ARG A 253 8.24 15.45 -19.10
N LEU A 254 7.90 14.48 -18.27
CA LEU A 254 7.64 13.10 -18.70
C LEU A 254 6.45 13.02 -19.65
N CYS A 255 5.31 13.63 -19.27
CA CYS A 255 4.12 13.64 -20.13
C CYS A 255 4.38 14.30 -21.48
N LYS A 256 5.19 15.38 -21.53
CA LYS A 256 5.48 16.12 -22.76
C LYS A 256 6.53 15.44 -23.64
N THR A 257 7.61 14.94 -23.05
CA THR A 257 8.80 14.49 -23.78
C THR A 257 8.85 12.97 -23.95
N PHE A 258 8.31 12.23 -22.99
CA PHE A 258 8.46 10.78 -22.91
C PHE A 258 7.14 10.02 -22.61
N PRO A 259 6.00 10.39 -23.24
CA PRO A 259 4.70 9.74 -22.94
C PRO A 259 4.71 8.24 -23.22
N ASN A 260 5.40 7.80 -24.29
CA ASN A 260 5.50 6.38 -24.64
C ASN A 260 6.21 5.56 -23.55
N ILE A 261 7.27 6.09 -22.95
CA ILE A 261 8.01 5.41 -21.87
C ILE A 261 7.14 5.28 -20.62
N VAL A 262 6.39 6.34 -20.30
CA VAL A 262 5.47 6.33 -19.16
C VAL A 262 4.39 5.26 -19.37
N ASP A 263 3.83 5.16 -20.57
CA ASP A 263 2.82 4.15 -20.91
C ASP A 263 3.42 2.74 -20.96
N GLU A 264 4.61 2.56 -21.50
CA GLU A 264 5.32 1.27 -21.50
C GLU A 264 5.64 0.82 -20.07
N HIS A 265 6.10 1.72 -19.20
CA HIS A 265 6.28 1.42 -17.78
C HIS A 265 4.97 1.02 -17.12
N PHE A 266 3.88 1.75 -17.38
CA PHE A 266 2.56 1.41 -16.84
C PHE A 266 2.12 0.00 -17.28
N ARG A 267 2.27 -0.34 -18.58
CA ARG A 267 1.97 -1.69 -19.11
C ARG A 267 2.90 -2.75 -18.51
N ALA A 268 4.19 -2.48 -18.37
CA ALA A 268 5.16 -3.40 -17.75
C ALA A 268 4.82 -3.68 -16.27
N SER A 269 4.49 -2.64 -15.51
CA SER A 269 4.09 -2.75 -14.11
C SER A 269 2.74 -3.45 -13.93
N ALA A 270 1.82 -3.27 -14.88
CA ALA A 270 0.54 -3.97 -14.98
C ALA A 270 0.70 -5.48 -15.29
N SER A 271 1.62 -5.83 -16.19
CA SER A 271 1.91 -7.19 -16.69
C SER A 271 2.85 -8.01 -15.78
N SER A 272 3.03 -7.61 -14.52
CA SER A 272 3.89 -8.29 -13.52
C SER A 272 5.40 -8.24 -13.81
N ALA A 273 5.88 -7.38 -14.71
CA ALA A 273 7.31 -7.24 -14.98
C ALA A 273 8.01 -6.42 -13.87
N ARG A 274 8.56 -7.14 -12.88
CA ARG A 274 9.62 -6.70 -11.94
C ARG A 274 9.35 -5.54 -10.95
N PHE A 275 8.27 -4.77 -11.04
CA PHE A 275 8.01 -3.72 -10.05
C PHE A 275 7.15 -4.23 -8.88
N ARG A 276 7.79 -4.51 -7.74
CA ARG A 276 7.12 -4.86 -6.48
C ARG A 276 6.87 -3.60 -5.65
N SER A 277 5.74 -2.93 -5.85
CA SER A 277 5.20 -2.04 -4.83
C SER A 277 4.01 -2.71 -4.15
N HIS A 278 4.08 -2.94 -2.84
CA HIS A 278 2.95 -3.48 -2.07
C HIS A 278 1.71 -2.56 -2.07
N ARG A 279 1.83 -1.34 -2.62
CA ARG A 279 0.75 -0.37 -2.76
C ARG A 279 -0.04 -0.50 -4.05
N ILE A 280 0.52 -1.21 -5.02
CA ILE A 280 -0.04 -1.34 -6.36
C ILE A 280 -0.31 -2.80 -6.62
N VAL A 281 -1.59 -3.14 -6.72
CA VAL A 281 -2.03 -4.46 -7.16
C VAL A 281 -1.64 -4.57 -8.64
N GLN A 282 -0.96 -5.66 -9.00
CA GLN A 282 -0.64 -5.98 -10.39
C GLN A 282 -1.96 -6.05 -11.17
N SER A 283 -2.15 -5.12 -12.10
CA SER A 283 -3.42 -4.97 -12.80
C SER A 283 -3.30 -5.46 -14.24
N PRO A 284 -3.71 -6.70 -14.56
CA PRO A 284 -3.71 -7.20 -15.94
C PRO A 284 -4.73 -6.48 -16.84
N VAL A 285 -5.53 -5.55 -16.30
CA VAL A 285 -6.59 -4.82 -17.00
C VAL A 285 -6.06 -3.84 -18.05
N ALA A 286 -4.84 -3.31 -17.86
CA ALA A 286 -4.28 -2.28 -18.72
C ALA A 286 -4.05 -2.75 -20.18
N ASP A 287 -3.89 -4.06 -20.38
CA ASP A 287 -3.56 -4.66 -21.68
C ASP A 287 -4.79 -5.19 -22.44
N LEU A 288 -6.01 -5.03 -21.90
CA LEU A 288 -7.24 -5.49 -22.55
C LEU A 288 -7.64 -4.59 -23.71
N CYS A 289 -8.01 -5.18 -24.85
CA CYS A 289 -8.67 -4.47 -25.93
C CYS A 289 -10.05 -3.94 -25.47
N THR A 290 -10.58 -2.93 -26.16
CA THR A 290 -11.83 -2.26 -25.78
C THR A 290 -13.02 -3.22 -25.70
N ASP A 291 -13.10 -4.18 -26.62
CA ASP A 291 -14.24 -5.11 -26.70
C ASP A 291 -14.19 -6.18 -25.61
N ALA A 292 -13.03 -6.81 -25.37
CA ALA A 292 -12.83 -7.72 -24.24
C ALA A 292 -13.09 -7.03 -22.91
N LYS A 293 -12.63 -5.78 -22.76
CA LYS A 293 -12.92 -4.96 -21.58
C LYS A 293 -14.42 -4.76 -21.40
N ARG A 294 -15.17 -4.40 -22.44
CA ARG A 294 -16.63 -4.21 -22.38
C ARG A 294 -17.37 -5.50 -22.01
N LYS A 295 -16.95 -6.63 -22.58
CA LYS A 295 -17.51 -7.93 -22.25
C LYS A 295 -17.31 -8.29 -20.77
N ALA A 296 -16.08 -8.17 -20.28
CA ALA A 296 -15.76 -8.40 -18.88
C ALA A 296 -16.54 -7.44 -17.96
N GLN A 297 -16.65 -6.17 -18.33
CA GLN A 297 -17.44 -5.18 -17.59
C GLN A 297 -18.91 -5.60 -17.44
N ASN A 298 -19.55 -6.08 -18.52
CA ASN A 298 -20.95 -6.51 -18.47
C ASN A 298 -21.15 -7.71 -17.53
N VAL A 299 -20.28 -8.72 -17.63
CA VAL A 299 -20.34 -9.91 -16.76
C VAL A 299 -20.06 -9.56 -15.30
N LEU A 300 -19.06 -8.73 -15.04
CA LEU A 300 -18.77 -8.26 -13.68
C LEU A 300 -19.92 -7.44 -13.09
N ARG A 301 -20.56 -6.57 -13.89
CA ARG A 301 -21.74 -5.82 -13.45
C ARG A 301 -22.89 -6.74 -13.07
N GLN A 302 -23.15 -7.77 -13.87
CA GLN A 302 -24.15 -8.79 -13.55
C GLN A 302 -23.77 -9.59 -12.30
N HIS A 303 -22.51 -10.02 -12.20
CA HIS A 303 -22.00 -10.77 -11.04
C HIS A 303 -22.13 -9.99 -9.73
N PHE A 304 -21.87 -8.69 -9.74
CA PHE A 304 -22.06 -7.82 -8.58
C PHE A 304 -23.54 -7.40 -8.37
N GLY A 305 -24.46 -7.83 -9.24
CA GLY A 305 -25.87 -7.48 -9.17
C GLY A 305 -26.12 -5.98 -9.34
N LEU A 306 -25.35 -5.33 -10.21
CA LEU A 306 -25.48 -3.91 -10.56
C LEU A 306 -26.58 -3.71 -11.59
N ARG A 307 -27.22 -2.55 -11.54
CA ARG A 307 -28.36 -2.23 -12.39
C ARG A 307 -27.88 -1.70 -13.73
N GLU A 308 -28.52 -2.15 -14.80
CA GLU A 308 -28.14 -1.75 -16.15
C GLU A 308 -28.31 -0.24 -16.36
N GLY A 309 -27.37 0.37 -17.08
CA GLY A 309 -27.39 1.80 -17.43
C GLY A 309 -27.12 2.78 -16.29
N ARG A 310 -26.94 2.34 -15.04
CA ARG A 310 -26.61 3.23 -13.91
C ARG A 310 -25.11 3.51 -13.82
N PRO A 311 -24.71 4.71 -13.38
CA PRO A 311 -23.33 4.97 -13.00
C PRO A 311 -22.97 4.17 -11.74
N VAL A 312 -21.70 3.79 -11.65
CA VAL A 312 -21.18 2.97 -10.54
C VAL A 312 -20.06 3.75 -9.85
N ILE A 313 -20.19 4.00 -8.55
CA ILE A 313 -19.10 4.57 -7.73
C ILE A 313 -18.42 3.45 -6.96
N GLY A 314 -17.12 3.28 -7.18
CA GLY A 314 -16.27 2.40 -6.37
C GLY A 314 -15.75 3.12 -5.14
N VAL A 315 -16.13 2.68 -3.94
CA VAL A 315 -15.69 3.21 -2.65
C VAL A 315 -14.63 2.28 -2.06
N PHE A 316 -13.38 2.73 -2.01
CA PHE A 316 -12.26 1.95 -1.45
C PHE A 316 -11.88 2.48 -0.09
N SER A 317 -12.29 1.77 0.95
CA SER A 317 -11.99 2.16 2.33
C SER A 317 -10.48 2.14 2.63
N ILE A 318 -10.12 2.84 3.68
CA ILE A 318 -8.80 2.78 4.31
C ILE A 318 -9.01 2.18 5.69
N THR A 319 -8.01 1.47 6.18
CA THR A 319 -8.03 0.88 7.53
C THR A 319 -8.44 1.89 8.58
N PHE A 320 -9.47 1.61 9.37
CA PHE A 320 -10.12 2.64 10.19
C PHE A 320 -9.18 3.26 11.22
N ALA A 321 -8.40 2.41 11.89
CA ALA A 321 -7.48 2.81 12.95
C ALA A 321 -6.08 3.25 12.46
N ASP A 322 -5.76 3.14 11.16
CA ASP A 322 -4.42 3.48 10.67
C ASP A 322 -4.37 4.89 10.09
N ILE A 323 -3.48 5.71 10.67
CA ILE A 323 -3.21 7.10 10.28
C ILE A 323 -4.52 7.87 10.03
N PRO A 324 -5.45 7.97 10.99
CA PRO A 324 -6.82 8.41 10.73
C PRO A 324 -6.93 9.87 10.29
N CYS A 325 -6.04 10.75 10.76
CA CYS A 325 -6.00 12.16 10.36
C CYS A 325 -4.67 12.54 9.70
N HIS A 326 -4.20 11.85 8.65
CA HIS A 326 -2.86 12.06 8.04
C HIS A 326 -2.54 13.49 7.56
N ASP A 327 -3.50 14.18 6.96
CA ASP A 327 -3.41 15.55 6.43
C ASP A 327 -4.80 16.23 6.54
N THR A 328 -5.04 17.33 5.82
CA THR A 328 -6.38 17.92 5.72
C THR A 328 -7.36 16.97 5.03
N GLN A 329 -8.59 16.90 5.54
CA GLN A 329 -9.63 15.99 5.07
C GLN A 329 -11.03 16.50 5.46
N ALA A 330 -12.03 16.06 4.71
CA ALA A 330 -13.43 16.45 4.87
C ALA A 330 -14.11 15.89 6.14
N PHE A 331 -13.61 14.76 6.66
CA PHE A 331 -14.25 14.01 7.74
C PHE A 331 -13.32 13.88 8.95
N ASP A 332 -13.88 13.58 10.12
CA ASP A 332 -13.08 13.49 11.36
C ASP A 332 -12.03 12.38 11.28
N ASP A 333 -12.39 11.22 10.77
CA ASP A 333 -11.53 10.04 10.62
C ASP A 333 -11.96 9.14 9.46
N ASN A 334 -11.23 8.04 9.27
CA ASN A 334 -11.46 7.08 8.19
C ASN A 334 -12.84 6.39 8.29
N TYR A 335 -13.33 6.12 9.51
CA TYR A 335 -14.61 5.46 9.74
C TYR A 335 -15.78 6.41 9.47
N GLN A 336 -15.72 7.64 10.01
CA GLN A 336 -16.76 8.65 9.80
C GLN A 336 -16.91 8.98 8.31
N TRP A 337 -15.81 9.07 7.56
CA TRP A 337 -15.87 9.22 6.11
C TRP A 337 -16.66 8.09 5.43
N LEU A 338 -16.35 6.83 5.73
CA LEU A 338 -17.04 5.71 5.10
C LEU A 338 -18.53 5.67 5.50
N ARG A 339 -18.82 5.86 6.78
CA ARG A 339 -20.19 5.87 7.30
C ARG A 339 -21.03 6.97 6.67
N ASP A 340 -20.51 8.20 6.61
CA ASP A 340 -21.23 9.33 6.01
C ASP A 340 -21.37 9.18 4.49
N THR A 341 -20.38 8.56 3.83
CA THR A 341 -20.49 8.18 2.41
C THR A 341 -21.60 7.15 2.18
N LEU A 342 -21.77 6.18 3.09
CA LEU A 342 -22.84 5.19 3.02
C LEU A 342 -24.22 5.78 3.31
N LEU A 343 -24.32 6.71 4.26
CA LEU A 343 -25.54 7.49 4.51
C LEU A 343 -25.94 8.28 3.25
N PHE A 344 -24.98 8.98 2.64
CA PHE A 344 -25.21 9.66 1.38
C PHE A 344 -25.63 8.69 0.27
N ALA A 345 -24.93 7.56 0.12
CA ALA A 345 -25.26 6.54 -0.87
C ALA A 345 -26.67 5.98 -0.70
N ALA A 346 -27.13 5.78 0.54
CA ALA A 346 -28.46 5.28 0.84
C ALA A 346 -29.58 6.17 0.27
N GLU A 347 -29.36 7.49 0.21
CA GLU A 347 -30.29 8.48 -0.33
C GLU A 347 -30.19 8.65 -1.86
N HIS A 348 -29.14 8.12 -2.49
CA HIS A 348 -28.84 8.31 -3.93
C HIS A 348 -28.93 6.99 -4.70
N ASP A 349 -30.15 6.45 -4.80
CA ASP A 349 -30.41 5.15 -5.42
C ASP A 349 -30.20 5.08 -6.94
N GLY A 350 -30.14 6.23 -7.60
CA GLY A 350 -29.81 6.39 -9.03
C GLY A 350 -28.36 6.02 -9.38
N ILE A 351 -27.50 5.84 -8.39
CA ILE A 351 -26.10 5.42 -8.50
C ILE A 351 -25.96 4.05 -7.82
N ASP A 352 -25.22 3.12 -8.43
CA ASP A 352 -24.80 1.91 -7.74
C ASP A 352 -23.44 2.11 -7.04
N TRP A 353 -23.29 1.58 -5.84
CA TRP A 353 -22.14 1.79 -4.96
C TRP A 353 -21.46 0.46 -4.64
N LEU A 354 -20.21 0.32 -5.06
CA LEU A 354 -19.38 -0.85 -4.75
C LEU A 354 -18.44 -0.51 -3.59
N ILE A 355 -18.67 -1.13 -2.44
CA ILE A 355 -17.91 -0.87 -1.20
C ILE A 355 -16.84 -1.95 -1.05
N LYS A 356 -15.58 -1.56 -1.22
CA LYS A 356 -14.43 -2.45 -0.99
C LYS A 356 -13.78 -2.11 0.36
N ILE A 357 -13.98 -3.00 1.34
CA ILE A 357 -13.30 -2.93 2.62
C ILE A 357 -11.81 -3.25 2.46
N HIS A 358 -10.95 -2.51 3.16
CA HIS A 358 -9.51 -2.68 3.09
C HIS A 358 -9.14 -4.05 3.66
N PRO A 359 -8.36 -4.89 2.95
CA PRO A 359 -8.07 -6.25 3.42
C PRO A 359 -7.42 -6.29 4.82
N ALA A 360 -6.55 -5.32 5.11
CA ALA A 360 -5.90 -5.22 6.41
C ALA A 360 -6.83 -4.79 7.55
N ASP A 361 -8.08 -4.36 7.31
CA ASP A 361 -9.02 -4.09 8.40
C ASP A 361 -9.29 -5.35 9.23
N ALA A 362 -9.17 -6.56 8.67
CA ALA A 362 -9.22 -7.79 9.47
C ALA A 362 -8.19 -7.81 10.62
N ILE A 363 -7.09 -7.06 10.50
CA ILE A 363 -6.04 -6.91 11.51
C ILE A 363 -6.24 -5.61 12.33
N TYR A 364 -6.79 -4.57 11.71
CA TYR A 364 -6.90 -3.21 12.25
C TYR A 364 -8.27 -2.84 12.84
N ASN A 365 -9.28 -3.69 12.72
CA ASN A 365 -10.64 -3.49 13.21
C ASN A 365 -10.93 -4.48 14.35
N ARG A 366 -10.92 -4.01 15.60
CA ARG A 366 -11.29 -4.83 16.77
C ARG A 366 -12.77 -4.76 17.14
N THR A 367 -13.55 -3.93 16.46
CA THR A 367 -14.93 -3.59 16.81
C THR A 367 -15.97 -4.16 15.86
N ASN A 368 -15.53 -4.89 14.83
CA ASN A 368 -16.39 -5.37 13.74
C ASN A 368 -17.12 -4.22 13.03
N ALA A 369 -16.48 -3.04 12.95
CA ALA A 369 -17.06 -1.84 12.36
C ALA A 369 -17.47 -2.03 10.89
N ALA A 370 -16.68 -2.76 10.10
CA ALA A 370 -17.01 -3.06 8.70
C ALA A 370 -18.27 -3.93 8.59
N GLU A 371 -18.41 -4.95 9.44
CA GLU A 371 -19.58 -5.83 9.51
C GLU A 371 -20.81 -5.06 9.99
N ALA A 372 -20.65 -4.14 10.94
CA ALA A 372 -21.74 -3.27 11.40
C ALA A 372 -22.24 -2.37 10.26
N LEU A 373 -21.34 -1.74 9.50
CA LEU A 373 -21.71 -0.95 8.32
C LEU A 373 -22.38 -1.83 7.25
N GLN A 374 -21.90 -3.05 7.03
CA GLN A 374 -22.55 -3.98 6.11
C GLN A 374 -23.96 -4.38 6.59
N ALA A 375 -24.15 -4.59 7.88
CA ALA A 375 -25.47 -4.91 8.44
C ALA A 375 -26.44 -3.72 8.33
N GLU A 376 -25.95 -2.50 8.51
CA GLU A 376 -26.73 -1.26 8.42
C GLU A 376 -27.11 -0.93 6.96
N PHE A 377 -26.13 -0.98 6.04
CA PHE A 377 -26.30 -0.49 4.66
C PHE A 377 -26.42 -1.58 3.59
N GLY A 378 -26.18 -2.85 3.92
CA GLY A 378 -26.16 -3.95 2.95
C GLY A 378 -27.54 -4.32 2.38
N ASN A 379 -28.63 -3.87 3.01
CA ASN A 379 -29.99 -4.11 2.53
C ASN A 379 -30.42 -3.15 1.40
N TYR A 380 -29.65 -2.09 1.14
CA TYR A 380 -29.96 -1.18 0.04
C TYR A 380 -29.60 -1.82 -1.31
N PRO A 381 -30.54 -1.94 -2.25
CA PRO A 381 -30.32 -2.66 -3.50
C PRO A 381 -29.36 -1.96 -4.47
N HIS A 382 -28.87 -0.75 -4.19
CA HIS A 382 -27.77 -0.10 -4.93
C HIS A 382 -26.42 -0.22 -4.22
N ILE A 383 -26.38 -0.62 -2.95
CA ILE A 383 -25.14 -0.70 -2.18
C ILE A 383 -24.68 -2.16 -2.16
N ARG A 384 -23.42 -2.40 -2.52
CA ARG A 384 -22.83 -3.73 -2.57
C ARG A 384 -21.51 -3.75 -1.83
N PHE A 385 -21.48 -4.43 -0.69
CA PHE A 385 -20.24 -4.74 -0.01
C PHE A 385 -19.57 -5.91 -0.72
N LEU A 386 -18.36 -5.66 -1.23
CA LEU A 386 -17.55 -6.66 -1.89
C LEU A 386 -16.73 -7.43 -0.86
N LYS A 387 -16.67 -8.75 -1.06
CA LYS A 387 -15.87 -9.64 -0.23
C LYS A 387 -14.36 -9.41 -0.45
N GLY A 388 -13.55 -9.97 0.46
CA GLY A 388 -12.12 -9.70 0.56
C GLY A 388 -11.27 -10.11 -0.66
N ASP A 389 -11.80 -10.97 -1.50
CA ASP A 389 -11.18 -11.69 -2.62
C ASP A 389 -11.21 -10.92 -3.96
N VAL A 390 -12.16 -10.01 -4.16
CA VAL A 390 -12.24 -9.25 -5.42
C VAL A 390 -11.08 -8.24 -5.50
N SER A 391 -10.25 -8.36 -6.54
CA SER A 391 -9.12 -7.45 -6.73
C SER A 391 -9.59 -5.99 -6.97
N PRO A 392 -8.89 -4.97 -6.46
CA PRO A 392 -9.26 -3.58 -6.70
C PRO A 392 -9.38 -3.21 -8.18
N ALA A 393 -8.51 -3.78 -9.03
CA ALA A 393 -8.53 -3.56 -10.47
C ALA A 393 -9.87 -4.00 -11.11
N VAL A 394 -10.41 -5.14 -10.69
CA VAL A 394 -11.68 -5.68 -11.18
C VAL A 394 -12.85 -4.80 -10.76
N VAL A 395 -12.84 -4.31 -9.52
CA VAL A 395 -13.84 -3.35 -9.05
C VAL A 395 -13.81 -2.11 -9.93
N MET A 396 -12.61 -1.53 -10.14
CA MET A 396 -12.43 -0.33 -10.95
C MET A 396 -12.91 -0.51 -12.39
N MET A 397 -12.74 -1.69 -13.01
CA MET A 397 -13.25 -1.95 -14.36
C MET A 397 -14.75 -1.63 -14.49
N THR A 398 -15.54 -1.89 -13.46
CA THR A 398 -17.00 -1.68 -13.50
C THR A 398 -17.42 -0.25 -13.19
N CYS A 399 -16.52 0.55 -12.61
CA CYS A 399 -16.81 1.87 -12.05
C CYS A 399 -16.89 2.96 -13.13
N THR A 400 -17.76 3.93 -12.91
CA THR A 400 -17.81 5.22 -13.60
C THR A 400 -16.86 6.22 -12.95
N ALA A 401 -16.76 6.18 -11.62
CA ALA A 401 -15.84 6.99 -10.82
C ALA A 401 -15.39 6.21 -9.58
N VAL A 402 -14.28 6.63 -8.99
CA VAL A 402 -13.72 6.00 -7.80
C VAL A 402 -13.56 7.04 -6.69
N THR A 403 -13.85 6.63 -5.47
CA THR A 403 -13.57 7.43 -4.29
C THR A 403 -12.86 6.64 -3.22
N THR A 404 -12.00 7.33 -2.50
CA THR A 404 -11.31 6.88 -1.32
C THR A 404 -10.90 8.12 -0.53
N LEU A 405 -10.68 8.03 0.77
CA LEU A 405 -10.21 9.20 1.52
C LEU A 405 -8.87 9.71 0.97
N ARG A 406 -7.92 8.80 0.77
CA ARG A 406 -6.54 9.02 0.26
C ARG A 406 -5.81 7.71 -0.09
N GLY A 407 -6.56 6.63 -0.32
CA GLY A 407 -6.01 5.29 -0.50
C GLY A 407 -5.39 5.10 -1.88
N THR A 408 -4.36 4.25 -1.97
CA THR A 408 -3.65 3.93 -3.22
C THR A 408 -4.54 3.42 -4.36
N PRO A 409 -5.74 2.82 -4.12
CA PRO A 409 -6.71 2.55 -5.19
C PRO A 409 -7.05 3.78 -6.04
N GLY A 410 -7.02 5.00 -5.48
CA GLY A 410 -7.24 6.22 -6.25
C GLY A 410 -6.13 6.49 -7.28
N LEU A 411 -4.86 6.23 -6.95
CA LEU A 411 -3.78 6.33 -7.94
C LEU A 411 -3.96 5.29 -9.07
N GLN A 412 -4.35 4.06 -8.72
CA GLN A 412 -4.59 3.00 -9.70
C GLN A 412 -5.75 3.36 -10.64
N ALA A 413 -6.86 3.85 -10.09
CA ALA A 413 -8.03 4.29 -10.83
C ALA A 413 -7.71 5.46 -11.79
N ALA A 414 -6.95 6.45 -11.31
CA ALA A 414 -6.50 7.55 -12.14
C ALA A 414 -5.61 7.07 -13.30
N SER A 415 -4.67 6.14 -13.04
CA SER A 415 -3.78 5.59 -14.07
C SER A 415 -4.51 4.83 -15.19
N ILE A 416 -5.70 4.26 -14.93
CA ILE A 416 -6.55 3.65 -15.97
C ILE A 416 -7.59 4.62 -16.58
N GLY A 417 -7.56 5.89 -16.17
CA GLY A 417 -8.39 6.97 -16.72
C GLY A 417 -9.78 7.13 -16.09
N LEU A 418 -9.99 6.62 -14.87
CA LEU A 418 -11.22 6.90 -14.14
C LEU A 418 -11.13 8.24 -13.40
N PRO A 419 -12.23 9.01 -13.32
CA PRO A 419 -12.36 10.11 -12.38
C PRO A 419 -12.18 9.61 -10.95
N VAL A 420 -11.38 10.33 -10.17
CA VAL A 420 -11.08 9.99 -8.78
C VAL A 420 -11.40 11.18 -7.88
N VAL A 421 -12.15 10.91 -6.80
CA VAL A 421 -12.51 11.90 -5.79
C VAL A 421 -11.92 11.50 -4.46
N PHE A 422 -10.92 12.24 -4.00
CA PHE A 422 -10.36 12.11 -2.66
C PHE A 422 -11.13 12.96 -1.65
N ALA A 423 -11.51 12.37 -0.52
CA ALA A 423 -12.10 13.08 0.63
C ALA A 423 -11.04 13.69 1.57
N GLY A 424 -9.75 13.60 1.22
CA GLY A 424 -8.66 14.18 1.96
C GLY A 424 -7.34 14.16 1.19
N ARG A 425 -6.37 14.91 1.69
CA ARG A 425 -5.03 14.95 1.11
C ARG A 425 -4.20 13.75 1.55
N GLY A 426 -3.46 13.22 0.59
CA GLY A 426 -2.41 12.23 0.76
C GLY A 426 -1.20 12.58 -0.10
N GLN A 427 -0.17 11.73 -0.10
CA GLN A 427 1.13 12.01 -0.72
C GLN A 427 1.07 12.46 -2.19
N TYR A 428 0.03 12.06 -2.92
CA TYR A 428 -0.08 12.26 -4.37
C TYR A 428 -1.29 13.08 -4.81
N SER A 429 -2.00 13.70 -3.86
CA SER A 429 -3.22 14.48 -4.12
C SER A 429 -2.99 15.77 -4.94
N ASP A 430 -1.76 16.30 -4.98
CA ASP A 430 -1.45 17.60 -5.58
C ASP A 430 -0.92 17.53 -7.03
N PHE A 431 -0.93 16.35 -7.63
CA PHE A 431 -0.30 16.13 -8.94
C PHE A 431 -1.30 16.20 -10.10
N GLY A 432 -2.50 16.71 -9.85
CA GLY A 432 -3.45 17.13 -10.89
C GLY A 432 -3.97 15.97 -11.73
N PHE A 433 -4.22 14.82 -11.13
CA PHE A 433 -4.85 13.66 -11.77
C PHE A 433 -6.13 13.18 -11.06
N ALA A 434 -6.53 13.86 -9.98
CA ALA A 434 -7.72 13.55 -9.18
C ALA A 434 -8.30 14.83 -8.55
N TYR A 435 -9.57 14.78 -8.18
CA TYR A 435 -10.23 15.80 -7.38
C TYR A 435 -9.94 15.56 -5.89
N VAL A 436 -9.78 16.63 -5.13
CA VAL A 436 -9.50 16.58 -3.69
C VAL A 436 -10.41 17.57 -3.01
N GLU A 437 -11.37 17.04 -2.24
CA GLU A 437 -12.39 17.84 -1.58
C GLU A 437 -12.18 17.76 -0.06
N GLU A 438 -12.11 18.93 0.59
CA GLU A 438 -11.78 19.05 2.02
C GLU A 438 -13.01 19.41 2.87
N THR A 439 -14.21 19.38 2.28
CA THR A 439 -15.48 19.53 3.00
C THR A 439 -16.47 18.46 2.54
N PRO A 440 -17.36 17.96 3.42
CA PRO A 440 -18.34 16.94 3.04
C PRO A 440 -19.24 17.38 1.87
N ASP A 441 -19.73 18.62 1.87
CA ASP A 441 -20.62 19.13 0.82
C ASP A 441 -19.93 19.13 -0.56
N ALA A 442 -18.69 19.63 -0.63
CA ALA A 442 -17.94 19.63 -1.89
C ALA A 442 -17.59 18.20 -2.33
N TYR A 443 -17.27 17.33 -1.38
CA TYR A 443 -17.01 15.92 -1.64
C TYR A 443 -18.21 15.22 -2.27
N PHE A 444 -19.39 15.33 -1.64
CA PHE A 444 -20.61 14.70 -2.13
C PHE A 444 -21.06 15.28 -3.46
N GLN A 445 -21.00 16.59 -3.64
CA GLN A 445 -21.31 17.22 -4.93
C GLN A 445 -20.38 16.70 -6.03
N ARG A 446 -19.08 16.59 -5.75
CA ARG A 446 -18.10 16.07 -6.71
C ARG A 446 -18.37 14.61 -7.10
N LEU A 447 -18.85 13.78 -6.17
CA LEU A 447 -19.25 12.41 -6.49
C LEU A 447 -20.43 12.37 -7.46
N ILE A 448 -21.45 13.22 -7.26
CA ILE A 448 -22.59 13.33 -8.17
C ILE A 448 -22.15 13.80 -9.56
N ASP A 449 -21.31 14.84 -9.61
CA ASP A 449 -20.77 15.35 -10.87
C ASP A 449 -20.03 14.24 -11.64
N CYS A 450 -19.15 13.49 -10.95
CA CYS A 450 -18.37 12.41 -11.58
C CYS A 450 -19.22 11.20 -11.99
N ALA A 451 -20.32 10.94 -11.29
CA ALA A 451 -21.27 9.88 -11.67
C ALA A 451 -22.05 10.24 -12.93
N ASN A 452 -22.48 11.50 -13.06
CA ASN A 452 -23.30 11.97 -14.18
C ASN A 452 -22.47 12.35 -15.41
N GLU A 453 -21.32 12.98 -15.20
CA GLU A 453 -20.44 13.54 -16.22
C GLU A 453 -19.00 13.09 -15.98
N PRO A 454 -18.67 11.80 -16.19
CA PRO A 454 -17.33 11.30 -15.97
C PRO A 454 -16.35 11.95 -16.94
N SER A 455 -15.30 12.59 -16.40
CA SER A 455 -14.19 13.11 -17.21
C SER A 455 -13.52 11.97 -17.97
N THR A 456 -13.24 12.20 -19.26
CA THR A 456 -12.51 11.27 -20.14
C THR A 456 -11.13 11.81 -20.52
N ASP A 457 -10.59 12.78 -19.75
CA ASP A 457 -9.31 13.42 -20.06
C ASP A 457 -8.14 12.44 -19.92
N SER A 458 -7.64 11.96 -21.07
CA SER A 458 -6.47 11.09 -21.16
C SER A 458 -5.20 11.73 -20.60
N GLY A 459 -5.14 13.06 -20.50
CA GLY A 459 -4.08 13.81 -19.84
C GLY A 459 -3.99 13.51 -18.34
N LEU A 460 -5.11 13.32 -17.63
CA LEU A 460 -5.12 12.98 -16.21
C LEU A 460 -4.51 11.58 -15.99
N ALA A 461 -4.86 10.61 -16.84
CA ALA A 461 -4.32 9.27 -16.76
C ALA A 461 -2.80 9.24 -16.98
N LEU A 462 -2.31 9.95 -18.01
CA LEU A 462 -0.88 10.04 -18.29
C LEU A 462 -0.10 10.70 -17.14
N ARG A 463 -0.70 11.70 -16.46
CA ARG A 463 -0.10 12.32 -15.27
C ARG A 463 0.02 11.35 -14.09
N ALA A 464 -1.02 10.56 -13.82
CA ALA A 464 -0.98 9.53 -12.78
C ALA A 464 0.11 8.48 -13.07
N ARG A 465 0.21 8.01 -14.32
CA ARG A 465 1.27 7.09 -14.77
C ARG A 465 2.67 7.71 -14.66
N ALA A 466 2.82 8.98 -15.00
CA ALA A 466 4.09 9.68 -14.88
C ALA A 466 4.52 9.87 -13.42
N PHE A 467 3.59 10.17 -12.52
CA PHE A 467 3.84 10.17 -11.08
C PHE A 467 4.33 8.78 -10.63
N GLN A 468 3.63 7.71 -11.02
CA GLN A 468 4.03 6.36 -10.69
C GLN A 468 5.43 6.01 -11.21
N PHE A 469 5.75 6.35 -12.46
CA PHE A 469 7.09 6.17 -13.02
C PHE A 469 8.17 6.84 -12.16
N LEU A 470 7.93 8.06 -11.69
CA LEU A 470 8.90 8.76 -10.84
C LEU A 470 9.11 8.05 -9.50
N GLU A 471 8.04 7.58 -8.88
CA GLU A 471 8.12 6.81 -7.64
C GLU A 471 8.85 5.49 -7.80
N ASP A 472 8.60 4.76 -8.89
CA ASP A 472 9.11 3.40 -9.11
C ASP A 472 10.55 3.40 -9.65
N VAL A 473 10.93 4.43 -10.41
CA VAL A 473 12.21 4.51 -11.13
C VAL A 473 13.13 5.57 -10.56
N ALA A 474 12.67 6.82 -10.43
CA ALA A 474 13.55 7.94 -10.11
C ALA A 474 13.84 8.06 -8.60
N PHE A 475 12.84 7.80 -7.76
CA PHE A 475 12.93 7.90 -6.30
C PHE A 475 13.06 6.55 -5.59
N SER A 476 13.39 5.51 -6.36
CA SER A 476 13.65 4.16 -5.89
C SER A 476 15.12 4.01 -5.50
N ASN A 477 15.43 4.13 -4.20
CA ASN A 477 16.79 3.99 -3.72
C ASN A 477 17.08 2.55 -3.28
N VAL A 478 18.31 2.11 -3.47
CA VAL A 478 18.76 0.76 -3.07
C VAL A 478 20.11 0.87 -2.39
N SER A 479 20.31 0.11 -1.31
CA SER A 479 21.63 -0.06 -0.70
C SER A 479 22.29 -1.33 -1.20
N SER A 480 23.58 -1.27 -1.53
CA SER A 480 24.35 -2.49 -1.85
C SER A 480 24.54 -3.42 -0.64
N LEU A 481 24.43 -2.89 0.59
CA LEU A 481 24.49 -3.67 1.82
C LEU A 481 23.12 -4.28 2.17
N LEU A 482 22.09 -3.45 2.22
CA LEU A 482 20.76 -3.87 2.71
C LEU A 482 19.89 -4.48 1.61
N GLY A 483 20.13 -4.15 0.33
CA GLY A 483 19.28 -4.56 -0.78
C GLY A 483 18.02 -3.70 -0.90
N PRO A 484 16.90 -4.26 -1.39
CA PRO A 484 15.57 -3.64 -1.32
C PRO A 484 15.03 -3.59 0.12
N PHE A 485 14.22 -2.59 0.44
CA PHE A 485 13.62 -2.47 1.76
C PHE A 485 12.52 -3.52 1.94
N GLY A 486 12.54 -4.28 3.05
CA GLY A 486 11.50 -5.25 3.38
C GLY A 486 11.77 -6.66 2.87
N GLU A 487 12.81 -6.84 2.03
CA GLU A 487 13.26 -8.14 1.53
C GLU A 487 14.48 -8.68 2.31
N LEU A 488 14.80 -8.03 3.43
CA LEU A 488 15.91 -8.46 4.27
C LEU A 488 15.58 -9.75 5.06
N MET A 489 14.29 -10.01 5.28
CA MET A 489 13.75 -11.17 6.00
C MET A 489 12.81 -11.97 5.09
N GLU A 490 13.33 -12.90 4.30
CA GLU A 490 12.49 -13.96 3.73
C GLU A 490 12.20 -15.01 4.82
N ALA A 491 11.00 -15.61 4.81
CA ALA A 491 10.52 -16.45 5.89
C ALA A 491 11.48 -17.64 6.18
N GLY A 492 12.18 -17.58 7.31
CA GLY A 492 13.00 -18.68 7.85
C GLY A 492 14.50 -18.41 7.96
N ASP A 493 15.05 -17.37 7.33
CA ASP A 493 16.49 -17.12 7.29
C ASP A 493 16.98 -16.11 8.33
N CYS A 494 18.16 -16.37 8.91
CA CYS A 494 18.88 -15.41 9.73
C CYS A 494 19.60 -14.36 8.84
N PRO A 495 19.27 -13.06 8.94
CA PRO A 495 19.82 -12.04 8.04
C PRO A 495 21.31 -11.78 8.27
N TRP A 496 21.84 -12.12 9.44
CA TRP A 496 23.18 -11.75 9.89
C TRP A 496 24.28 -12.40 9.07
N ALA A 497 24.12 -13.67 8.66
CA ALA A 497 25.10 -14.36 7.82
C ALA A 497 25.25 -13.66 6.46
N ARG A 498 24.11 -13.29 5.85
CA ARG A 498 24.04 -12.57 4.57
C ARG A 498 24.62 -11.15 4.68
N LEU A 499 24.30 -10.43 5.75
CA LEU A 499 24.84 -9.10 5.98
C LEU A 499 26.35 -9.14 6.24
N ALA A 500 26.81 -10.07 7.09
CA ALA A 500 28.24 -10.25 7.38
C ALA A 500 29.06 -10.59 6.12
N SER A 501 28.51 -11.37 5.19
CA SER A 501 29.19 -11.69 3.93
C SER A 501 29.28 -10.47 3.00
N ARG A 502 28.20 -9.67 2.88
CA ARG A 502 28.18 -8.43 2.10
C ARG A 502 29.18 -7.39 2.63
N LEU A 503 29.32 -7.28 3.96
CA LEU A 503 30.23 -6.32 4.59
C LEU A 503 31.70 -6.49 4.20
N ARG A 504 32.14 -7.71 3.85
CA ARG A 504 33.53 -7.96 3.43
C ARG A 504 33.96 -7.12 2.23
N TRP A 505 33.00 -6.77 1.37
CA TRP A 505 33.21 -6.02 0.13
C TRP A 505 32.53 -4.65 0.16
N TYR A 506 31.93 -4.29 1.30
CA TYR A 506 31.15 -3.08 1.43
C TYR A 506 32.05 -1.86 1.68
N HIS A 507 31.85 -0.82 0.87
CA HIS A 507 32.45 0.49 1.07
C HIS A 507 31.34 1.54 1.02
N PRO A 508 31.08 2.29 2.12
CA PRO A 508 30.00 3.26 2.17
C PRO A 508 30.00 4.24 0.99
N GLU A 509 31.17 4.78 0.63
CA GLU A 509 31.31 5.75 -0.46
C GLU A 509 30.99 5.18 -1.86
N LYS A 510 30.95 3.85 -2.00
CA LYS A 510 30.56 3.17 -3.25
C LYS A 510 29.12 2.66 -3.22
N ASP A 511 28.39 2.85 -2.12
CA ASP A 511 26.97 2.50 -2.03
C ASP A 511 26.16 3.46 -2.91
N PRO A 512 25.31 2.97 -3.83
CA PRO A 512 24.42 3.83 -4.62
C PRO A 512 23.57 4.77 -3.75
N LEU A 513 23.10 4.28 -2.59
CA LEU A 513 22.35 5.09 -1.64
C LEU A 513 23.18 6.24 -1.08
N TYR A 514 24.48 6.01 -0.81
CA TYR A 514 25.39 7.05 -0.33
C TYR A 514 25.54 8.16 -1.36
N SER A 515 25.75 7.80 -2.61
CA SER A 515 25.89 8.76 -3.71
C SER A 515 24.60 9.56 -3.92
N ALA A 516 23.44 8.91 -3.88
CA ALA A 516 22.15 9.57 -3.99
C ALA A 516 21.90 10.57 -2.85
N ILE A 517 22.13 10.17 -1.59
CA ILE A 517 21.97 11.06 -0.43
C ILE A 517 22.95 12.24 -0.52
N LYS A 518 24.22 11.98 -0.83
CA LYS A 518 25.25 13.03 -0.95
C LYS A 518 24.87 14.08 -1.98
N ARG A 519 24.40 13.66 -3.16
CA ARG A 519 23.94 14.58 -4.22
C ARG A 519 22.71 15.37 -3.79
N ALA A 520 21.69 14.69 -3.27
CA ALA A 520 20.45 15.34 -2.84
C ALA A 520 20.72 16.41 -1.76
N MET A 521 21.62 16.14 -0.81
CA MET A 521 22.04 17.11 0.19
C MET A 521 22.84 18.27 -0.42
N ALA A 522 23.74 18.00 -1.37
CA ALA A 522 24.54 19.03 -2.03
C ALA A 522 23.69 19.97 -2.91
N SER A 523 22.66 19.46 -3.58
CA SER A 523 21.72 20.24 -4.39
C SER A 523 20.54 20.82 -3.60
N SER A 524 20.47 20.57 -2.29
CA SER A 524 19.32 20.94 -1.45
C SER A 524 17.98 20.43 -1.98
N ALA A 525 17.99 19.24 -2.59
CA ALA A 525 16.78 18.57 -3.07
C ALA A 525 15.87 18.17 -1.91
N SER A 526 14.55 18.19 -2.13
CA SER A 526 13.54 17.76 -1.15
C SER A 526 13.30 16.25 -1.15
N ARG A 527 13.91 15.51 -2.08
CA ARG A 527 13.88 14.04 -2.14
C ARG A 527 15.23 13.49 -2.60
N VAL A 528 15.53 12.28 -2.14
CA VAL A 528 16.68 11.51 -2.61
C VAL A 528 16.26 10.70 -3.83
N GLY A 529 16.90 10.97 -4.97
CA GLY A 529 16.65 10.29 -6.24
C GLY A 529 17.94 9.89 -6.97
N GLY A 530 17.81 8.99 -7.92
CA GLY A 530 18.89 8.56 -8.82
C GLY A 530 19.15 9.56 -9.96
N ASP A 531 20.27 9.36 -10.68
CA ASP A 531 20.72 10.22 -11.78
C ASP A 531 19.86 10.09 -13.06
N ILE A 532 18.89 9.17 -13.06
CA ILE A 532 18.14 8.78 -14.26
C ILE A 532 17.38 9.94 -14.90
N LEU A 533 16.92 10.92 -14.11
CA LEU A 533 16.19 12.08 -14.64
C LEU A 533 17.08 13.07 -15.41
N GLU A 534 18.37 13.06 -15.12
CA GLU A 534 19.39 13.88 -15.80
C GLU A 534 20.01 13.10 -16.97
N SER A 535 20.12 11.78 -16.85
CA SER A 535 20.73 10.88 -17.84
C SER A 535 19.76 10.27 -18.85
N LEU A 536 18.49 10.72 -18.92
CA LEU A 536 17.53 10.32 -19.95
C LEU A 536 17.91 10.93 -21.33
N GLU A 537 19.11 10.61 -21.82
CA GLU A 537 19.39 10.47 -23.25
C GLU A 537 18.93 9.06 -23.62
N ILE A 538 17.79 8.96 -24.31
CA ILE A 538 17.24 7.66 -24.68
C ILE A 538 18.15 7.03 -25.72
N ASP A 539 18.86 5.97 -25.31
CA ASP A 539 19.25 4.95 -26.26
C ASP A 539 17.96 4.29 -26.76
N ARG A 540 17.62 4.54 -28.04
CA ARG A 540 16.44 3.94 -28.70
C ARG A 540 16.49 2.42 -28.74
N THR A 541 17.59 1.80 -28.30
CA THR A 541 17.77 0.35 -28.23
C THR A 541 17.44 -0.28 -26.88
N ALA A 542 17.02 0.51 -25.88
CA ALA A 542 16.58 -0.01 -24.58
C ALA A 542 15.15 -0.62 -24.50
N PRO A 543 14.59 -1.24 -25.56
CA PRO A 543 13.55 -2.28 -25.37
C PRO A 543 14.06 -3.74 -25.38
N ALA A 544 15.35 -4.02 -25.66
CA ALA A 544 15.77 -5.40 -25.98
C ALA A 544 16.65 -6.12 -24.92
N LEU A 545 17.01 -5.47 -23.80
CA LEU A 545 17.89 -6.06 -22.77
C LEU A 545 17.16 -6.63 -21.52
N MET A 546 15.83 -6.76 -21.59
CA MET A 546 15.09 -7.67 -20.69
C MET A 546 14.97 -9.10 -21.25
N GLU A 547 15.61 -9.40 -22.37
CA GLU A 547 15.74 -10.78 -22.84
C GLU A 547 17.09 -11.36 -22.41
N SER A 548 17.00 -12.25 -21.44
CA SER A 548 17.98 -13.23 -20.96
C SER A 548 18.45 -13.01 -19.52
N GLN A 549 17.76 -13.68 -18.60
CA GLN A 549 18.31 -14.85 -17.89
C GLN A 549 17.16 -15.51 -17.10
N ARG A 550 17.18 -16.85 -17.09
CA ARG A 550 16.20 -17.78 -16.52
C ARG A 550 15.39 -17.25 -15.33
N PHE A 551 14.08 -17.41 -15.39
CA PHE A 551 13.21 -17.34 -14.22
C PHE A 551 12.17 -18.47 -14.24
N VAL A 552 12.20 -19.32 -13.21
CA VAL A 552 10.99 -19.96 -12.68
C VAL A 552 10.60 -19.11 -11.49
N THR A 553 9.50 -18.34 -11.58
CA THR A 553 8.95 -17.59 -10.44
C THR A 553 7.51 -18.01 -10.20
N ARG A 554 7.29 -18.64 -9.05
CA ARG A 554 6.03 -19.29 -8.61
C ARG A 554 4.96 -18.34 -8.03
N THR A 555 4.94 -17.07 -8.45
CA THR A 555 4.10 -16.00 -7.85
C THR A 555 3.47 -15.07 -8.90
N ARG A 556 3.30 -15.51 -10.15
CA ARG A 556 2.60 -14.74 -11.19
C ARG A 556 1.49 -15.56 -11.85
N TRP A 557 0.41 -14.89 -12.23
CA TRP A 557 -0.58 -15.47 -13.13
C TRP A 557 0.09 -15.88 -14.44
N PRO A 558 -0.33 -16.99 -15.08
CA PRO A 558 0.19 -17.41 -16.38
C PRO A 558 0.08 -16.28 -17.41
N GLU A 559 1.01 -16.24 -18.36
CA GLU A 559 0.95 -15.29 -19.45
C GLU A 559 -0.37 -15.45 -20.24
N GLY A 560 -1.05 -14.33 -20.52
CA GLY A 560 -2.35 -14.33 -21.17
C GLY A 560 -3.54 -14.61 -20.24
N PHE A 561 -3.33 -14.94 -18.96
CA PHE A 561 -4.41 -15.18 -18.00
C PHE A 561 -4.75 -13.91 -17.19
N VAL A 562 -6.02 -13.54 -17.14
CA VAL A 562 -6.52 -12.37 -16.42
C VAL A 562 -7.62 -12.80 -15.45
N PRO A 563 -7.34 -12.98 -14.14
CA PRO A 563 -8.37 -13.30 -13.15
C PRO A 563 -9.37 -12.14 -13.03
N LEU A 564 -10.66 -12.44 -13.01
CA LEU A 564 -11.72 -11.45 -12.76
C LEU A 564 -12.34 -11.63 -11.37
N THR A 565 -12.99 -12.75 -11.07
CA THR A 565 -13.62 -12.97 -9.76
C THR A 565 -13.55 -14.44 -9.33
N GLY A 566 -13.68 -14.68 -8.02
CA GLY A 566 -13.58 -16.01 -7.40
C GLY A 566 -12.15 -16.49 -7.21
N PHE A 567 -11.14 -15.63 -7.34
CA PHE A 567 -9.73 -15.99 -7.15
C PHE A 567 -9.13 -15.15 -6.03
N HIS A 568 -8.36 -15.79 -5.13
CA HIS A 568 -7.49 -15.07 -4.21
C HIS A 568 -6.13 -14.75 -4.85
N GLU A 569 -5.33 -13.92 -4.18
CA GLU A 569 -3.94 -13.68 -4.56
C GLU A 569 -3.16 -15.00 -4.66
N LEU A 570 -2.30 -15.08 -5.68
CA LEU A 570 -1.46 -16.24 -5.92
C LEU A 570 -0.38 -16.33 -4.82
N GLU A 571 -0.32 -17.47 -4.13
CA GLU A 571 0.67 -17.73 -3.10
C GLU A 571 1.65 -18.83 -3.55
N ASN A 572 2.70 -19.07 -2.75
CA ASN A 572 3.79 -20.01 -3.05
C ASN A 572 3.38 -21.49 -3.26
N TRP A 573 2.13 -21.84 -2.94
CA TRP A 573 1.59 -23.21 -3.01
C TRP A 573 0.37 -23.33 -3.96
N GLY A 574 -0.15 -22.22 -4.50
CA GLY A 574 -1.26 -22.24 -5.47
C GLY A 574 -2.19 -21.03 -5.41
N VAL A 575 -3.38 -21.19 -6.00
CA VAL A 575 -4.45 -20.18 -6.00
C VAL A 575 -5.58 -20.67 -5.12
N TRP A 576 -5.92 -19.93 -4.07
CA TRP A 576 -7.13 -20.21 -3.31
C TRP A 576 -8.35 -19.60 -4.00
N THR A 577 -9.53 -20.10 -3.65
CA THR A 577 -10.81 -19.45 -3.98
C THR A 577 -11.74 -19.49 -2.76
N ASP A 578 -12.69 -18.57 -2.72
CA ASP A 578 -13.78 -18.55 -1.75
C ASP A 578 -15.08 -19.14 -2.31
N GLY A 579 -15.12 -19.52 -3.60
CA GLY A 579 -16.29 -20.17 -4.20
C GLY A 579 -16.44 -19.97 -5.71
N SER A 580 -17.63 -20.34 -6.19
CA SER A 580 -18.05 -20.27 -7.58
C SER A 580 -19.05 -19.11 -7.78
N PRO A 581 -19.07 -18.45 -8.96
CA PRO A 581 -18.30 -18.74 -10.18
C PRO A 581 -16.88 -18.18 -10.18
N LEU A 582 -15.96 -18.90 -10.81
CA LEU A 582 -14.61 -18.44 -11.12
C LEU A 582 -14.64 -17.83 -12.53
N VAL A 583 -14.24 -16.57 -12.70
CA VAL A 583 -14.34 -15.88 -14.00
C VAL A 583 -12.99 -15.30 -14.38
N PHE A 584 -12.51 -15.57 -15.60
CA PHE A 584 -11.23 -15.04 -16.10
C PHE A 584 -11.24 -14.82 -17.62
N LEU A 585 -10.31 -14.01 -18.13
CA LEU A 585 -10.02 -13.92 -19.57
C LEU A 585 -8.74 -14.72 -19.90
N LEU A 586 -8.73 -15.36 -21.06
CA LEU A 586 -7.58 -16.04 -21.64
C LEU A 586 -7.21 -15.38 -22.97
N ARG A 587 -6.00 -14.85 -23.10
CA ARG A 587 -5.47 -14.29 -24.34
C ARG A 587 -5.11 -15.41 -25.32
N MET A 588 -5.52 -15.25 -26.57
CA MET A 588 -5.26 -16.18 -27.65
C MET A 588 -4.26 -15.56 -28.63
N GLU A 589 -3.22 -16.33 -29.02
CA GLU A 589 -2.19 -15.84 -29.95
C GLU A 589 -2.67 -15.68 -31.40
N SER A 590 -3.76 -16.36 -31.77
CA SER A 590 -4.37 -16.26 -33.10
C SER A 590 -5.88 -16.43 -33.03
N ALA A 591 -6.61 -15.72 -33.90
CA ALA A 591 -8.03 -15.97 -34.12
C ALA A 591 -8.19 -17.33 -34.82
N PHE A 592 -9.07 -18.19 -34.31
CA PHE A 592 -9.30 -19.53 -34.85
C PHE A 592 -10.77 -19.72 -35.22
N ALA A 593 -11.01 -20.45 -36.30
CA ALA A 593 -12.33 -20.74 -36.82
C ALA A 593 -12.67 -22.22 -36.60
N GLY A 594 -13.78 -22.51 -35.90
CA GLY A 594 -14.27 -23.87 -35.65
C GLY A 594 -14.38 -24.20 -34.16
N ALA A 595 -14.96 -25.36 -33.81
CA ALA A 595 -15.08 -25.80 -32.41
C ALA A 595 -13.72 -25.81 -31.70
N LEU A 596 -13.70 -25.30 -30.47
CA LEU A 596 -12.50 -25.22 -29.62
C LEU A 596 -12.57 -26.31 -28.57
N ARG A 597 -11.54 -27.16 -28.53
CA ARG A 597 -11.26 -27.95 -27.33
C ARG A 597 -10.27 -27.18 -26.46
N LEU A 598 -10.65 -26.81 -25.23
CA LEU A 598 -9.75 -26.25 -24.22
C LEU A 598 -9.44 -27.34 -23.20
N GLU A 599 -8.18 -27.76 -23.07
CA GLU A 599 -7.73 -28.63 -21.97
C GLU A 599 -6.94 -27.82 -20.94
N PHE A 600 -7.30 -27.86 -19.66
CA PHE A 600 -6.59 -27.21 -18.58
C PHE A 600 -5.83 -28.25 -17.77
N ARG A 601 -4.50 -28.26 -17.83
CA ARG A 601 -3.71 -29.09 -16.90
C ARG A 601 -3.50 -28.35 -15.58
N LEU A 602 -3.84 -29.00 -14.47
CA LEU A 602 -3.67 -28.47 -13.12
C LEU A 602 -2.60 -29.29 -12.41
N THR A 603 -1.38 -28.77 -12.35
CA THR A 603 -0.29 -29.35 -11.56
C THR A 603 -0.15 -28.57 -10.25
N GLY A 604 -0.13 -29.27 -9.11
CA GLY A 604 -0.25 -28.61 -7.82
C GLY A 604 0.42 -29.31 -6.64
N LYS A 605 0.87 -28.52 -5.66
CA LYS A 605 1.36 -28.98 -4.35
C LYS A 605 0.24 -29.39 -3.38
N ILE A 606 -0.96 -29.64 -3.87
CA ILE A 606 -2.06 -30.14 -3.04
C ILE A 606 -1.62 -31.50 -2.49
N PRO A 607 -1.50 -31.66 -1.15
CA PRO A 607 -1.16 -32.95 -0.59
C PRO A 607 -2.14 -34.00 -1.10
N SER A 608 -1.64 -35.20 -1.46
CA SER A 608 -2.48 -36.22 -2.10
C SER A 608 -3.63 -36.70 -1.22
N GLU A 609 -3.55 -36.44 0.08
CA GLU A 609 -4.56 -36.73 1.08
C GLU A 609 -5.67 -35.66 1.20
N TRP A 610 -5.54 -34.51 0.52
CA TRP A 610 -6.57 -33.46 0.53
C TRP A 610 -7.63 -33.71 -0.54
N ALA A 611 -8.90 -33.48 -0.20
CA ALA A 611 -10.00 -33.57 -1.15
C ALA A 611 -9.86 -32.49 -2.23
N ARG A 612 -9.83 -32.93 -3.50
CA ARG A 612 -9.80 -32.06 -4.67
C ARG A 612 -11.22 -31.64 -5.06
N PRO A 613 -11.44 -30.41 -5.55
CA PRO A 613 -12.75 -30.01 -6.06
C PRO A 613 -13.03 -30.64 -7.42
N SER A 614 -14.31 -30.68 -7.79
CA SER A 614 -14.75 -30.89 -9.17
C SER A 614 -14.99 -29.54 -9.84
N ILE A 615 -14.36 -29.32 -11.00
CA ILE A 615 -14.59 -28.13 -11.82
C ILE A 615 -15.48 -28.51 -13.02
N ARG A 616 -16.47 -27.66 -13.30
CA ARG A 616 -17.27 -27.70 -14.52
C ARG A 616 -17.16 -26.33 -15.19
N ILE A 617 -16.76 -26.29 -16.46
CA ILE A 617 -16.91 -25.04 -17.22
C ILE A 617 -18.38 -24.91 -17.57
N VAL A 618 -18.95 -23.77 -17.18
CA VAL A 618 -20.34 -23.47 -17.49
C VAL A 618 -20.40 -22.71 -18.79
N ARG A 619 -19.49 -21.73 -19.02
CA ARG A 619 -19.52 -20.90 -20.21
C ARG A 619 -18.15 -20.53 -20.75
N VAL A 620 -18.04 -20.51 -22.08
CA VAL A 620 -16.98 -19.85 -22.83
C VAL A 620 -17.63 -18.80 -23.71
N ASP A 621 -17.25 -17.54 -23.49
CA ASP A 621 -17.76 -16.38 -24.21
C ASP A 621 -19.28 -16.19 -24.17
N GLY A 622 -19.94 -16.72 -23.13
CA GLY A 622 -21.39 -16.73 -22.95
C GLY A 622 -22.08 -17.96 -23.52
N CYS A 623 -21.37 -18.83 -24.23
CA CYS A 623 -21.86 -20.10 -24.75
C CYS A 623 -21.61 -21.23 -23.75
N GLU A 624 -22.60 -22.11 -23.57
CA GLU A 624 -22.45 -23.27 -22.70
C GLU A 624 -21.38 -24.22 -23.26
N ALA A 625 -20.42 -24.60 -22.42
CA ALA A 625 -19.32 -25.48 -22.82
C ALA A 625 -19.65 -26.93 -22.46
N VAL A 626 -19.35 -27.88 -23.36
CA VAL A 626 -19.63 -29.31 -23.12
C VAL A 626 -18.36 -29.98 -22.60
N PRO A 627 -18.35 -30.55 -21.37
CA PRO A 627 -17.20 -31.28 -20.86
C PRO A 627 -16.91 -32.52 -21.70
N VAL A 628 -15.63 -32.75 -22.00
CA VAL A 628 -15.15 -33.97 -22.67
C VAL A 628 -14.85 -35.01 -21.59
N ASP A 629 -15.39 -36.22 -21.76
CA ASP A 629 -15.39 -37.26 -20.72
C ASP A 629 -13.98 -37.61 -20.19
N GLY A 630 -13.80 -37.46 -18.88
CA GLY A 630 -12.53 -37.25 -18.19
C GLY A 630 -11.80 -38.52 -17.76
N ARG A 631 -10.67 -38.82 -18.40
CA ARG A 631 -9.73 -39.86 -17.93
C ARG A 631 -8.60 -39.33 -17.04
N ASN A 632 -8.46 -38.01 -16.89
CA ASN A 632 -7.37 -37.41 -16.15
C ASN A 632 -7.88 -36.54 -14.99
N VAL A 633 -7.47 -36.86 -13.78
CA VAL A 633 -7.82 -36.11 -12.55
C VAL A 633 -7.05 -34.78 -12.45
N ASP A 634 -6.04 -34.61 -13.30
CA ASP A 634 -5.17 -33.43 -13.39
C ASP A 634 -5.48 -32.58 -14.63
N SER A 635 -6.48 -32.91 -15.45
CA SER A 635 -6.87 -32.05 -16.58
C SER A 635 -8.36 -31.97 -16.89
N TYR A 636 -8.80 -30.79 -17.32
CA TYR A 636 -10.20 -30.52 -17.66
C TYR A 636 -10.34 -30.12 -19.12
N ALA A 637 -11.13 -30.84 -19.93
CA ALA A 637 -11.30 -30.58 -21.35
C ALA A 637 -12.75 -30.21 -21.72
N PHE A 638 -12.95 -29.23 -22.61
CA PHE A 638 -14.29 -28.74 -22.99
C PHE A 638 -14.37 -28.37 -24.47
N GLU A 639 -15.52 -28.62 -25.08
CA GLU A 639 -15.84 -28.23 -26.46
C GLU A 639 -16.82 -27.07 -26.51
N THR A 640 -16.61 -26.12 -27.44
CA THR A 640 -17.51 -25.00 -27.70
C THR A 640 -18.13 -25.06 -29.12
N PRO A 641 -19.32 -24.46 -29.34
CA PRO A 641 -19.94 -24.39 -30.67
C PRO A 641 -19.09 -23.63 -31.70
N SER A 642 -19.30 -23.92 -32.99
CA SER A 642 -18.64 -23.19 -34.09
C SER A 642 -19.18 -21.75 -34.23
N GLY A 643 -18.29 -20.81 -34.58
CA GLY A 643 -18.68 -19.45 -34.98
C GLY A 643 -18.65 -18.37 -33.89
N PHE A 644 -18.04 -18.65 -32.73
CA PHE A 644 -17.92 -17.67 -31.63
C PHE A 644 -16.51 -17.71 -31.02
N PHE A 645 -15.56 -17.03 -31.67
CA PHE A 645 -14.20 -16.86 -31.15
C PHE A 645 -13.71 -15.46 -31.46
N GLY A 646 -13.19 -14.81 -30.42
CA GLY A 646 -12.87 -13.38 -30.42
C GLY A 646 -11.98 -12.96 -31.59
N GLU A 647 -12.51 -12.10 -32.47
CA GLU A 647 -11.68 -11.24 -33.34
C GLU A 647 -10.73 -10.34 -32.50
N ASP A 648 -11.01 -10.22 -31.20
CA ASP A 648 -10.39 -9.34 -30.23
C ASP A 648 -9.26 -10.01 -29.42
N GLY A 649 -9.00 -11.31 -29.65
CA GLY A 649 -7.85 -12.04 -29.10
C GLY A 649 -7.99 -12.48 -27.64
N TYR A 650 -9.20 -12.43 -27.04
CA TYR A 650 -9.46 -12.90 -25.68
C TYR A 650 -10.71 -13.79 -25.61
N LEU A 651 -10.68 -14.81 -24.76
CA LEU A 651 -11.83 -15.65 -24.41
C LEU A 651 -12.24 -15.40 -22.96
N LEU A 652 -13.52 -15.15 -22.70
CA LEU A 652 -14.09 -15.11 -21.36
C LEU A 652 -14.49 -16.51 -20.92
N ILE A 653 -14.00 -16.96 -19.77
CA ILE A 653 -14.28 -18.29 -19.24
C ILE A 653 -14.94 -18.17 -17.87
N GLU A 654 -16.07 -18.84 -17.68
CA GLU A 654 -16.82 -18.96 -16.43
C GLU A 654 -16.84 -20.42 -15.96
N LEU A 655 -16.28 -20.66 -14.77
CA LEU A 655 -16.22 -21.97 -14.13
C LEU A 655 -17.16 -22.07 -12.92
N GLU A 656 -17.76 -23.24 -12.76
CA GLU A 656 -18.32 -23.71 -11.50
C GLU A 656 -17.36 -24.67 -10.82
N SER A 657 -17.13 -24.46 -9.52
CA SER A 657 -16.32 -25.33 -8.69
C SER A 657 -17.13 -25.81 -7.48
N GLU A 658 -17.09 -27.12 -7.22
CA GLU A 658 -17.72 -27.76 -6.07
C GLU A 658 -16.67 -28.58 -5.29
N GLY A 659 -16.76 -28.60 -3.96
CA GLY A 659 -15.80 -29.30 -3.10
C GLY A 659 -14.52 -28.49 -2.80
N GLY A 660 -13.42 -29.21 -2.53
CA GLY A 660 -12.13 -28.63 -2.10
C GLY A 660 -11.87 -28.76 -0.60
N THR A 661 -10.63 -28.49 -0.17
CA THR A 661 -10.21 -28.61 1.24
C THR A 661 -10.02 -27.24 1.86
N VAL A 662 -10.57 -27.03 3.07
CA VAL A 662 -10.30 -25.82 3.87
C VAL A 662 -9.19 -26.12 4.88
N PRO A 663 -8.08 -25.35 4.94
CA PRO A 663 -6.97 -25.66 5.85
C PRO A 663 -7.36 -25.76 7.33
N SER A 664 -8.34 -24.98 7.78
CA SER A 664 -8.88 -25.07 9.15
C SER A 664 -9.61 -26.38 9.44
N GLU A 665 -10.05 -27.12 8.43
CA GLU A 665 -10.73 -28.43 8.59
C GLU A 665 -9.75 -29.59 8.75
N VAL A 666 -8.49 -29.40 8.34
CA VAL A 666 -7.42 -30.42 8.36
C VAL A 666 -6.30 -30.13 9.38
N GLY A 667 -6.34 -29.00 10.11
CA GLY A 667 -5.35 -28.67 11.15
C GLY A 667 -5.68 -27.44 12.01
N THR A 668 -4.73 -26.98 12.84
CA THR A 668 -4.89 -25.82 13.77
C THR A 668 -4.83 -24.45 13.08
N TRP A 669 -5.08 -24.39 11.77
CA TRP A 669 -4.97 -23.18 10.99
C TRP A 669 -6.24 -22.34 11.10
N VAL A 670 -6.10 -21.02 11.13
CA VAL A 670 -7.24 -20.08 11.15
C VAL A 670 -7.79 -19.78 9.75
N ASP A 671 -7.17 -20.36 8.71
CA ASP A 671 -7.49 -20.11 7.31
C ASP A 671 -8.74 -20.88 6.87
N ARG A 672 -9.76 -20.12 6.45
CA ARG A 672 -11.07 -20.62 6.04
C ARG A 672 -11.28 -20.64 4.52
N ARG A 673 -10.25 -20.31 3.72
CA ARG A 673 -10.33 -20.32 2.25
C ARG A 673 -10.38 -21.76 1.72
N ARG A 674 -11.02 -21.97 0.56
CA ARG A 674 -11.08 -23.30 -0.07
C ARG A 674 -9.93 -23.47 -1.05
N LEU A 675 -9.17 -24.55 -0.89
CA LEU A 675 -8.21 -24.97 -1.89
C LEU A 675 -8.97 -25.60 -3.05
N VAL A 676 -8.93 -24.94 -4.21
CA VAL A 676 -9.61 -25.47 -5.40
C VAL A 676 -8.62 -25.94 -6.45
N PHE A 677 -7.51 -25.26 -6.68
CA PHE A 677 -6.42 -25.83 -7.49
C PHE A 677 -5.13 -25.07 -7.25
N SER A 678 -4.02 -25.62 -7.73
CA SER A 678 -2.76 -24.91 -7.81
C SER A 678 -2.44 -24.78 -9.30
N PHE A 679 -2.13 -23.55 -9.73
CA PHE A 679 -1.59 -23.27 -11.05
C PHE A 679 -0.06 -23.22 -10.90
N GLU A 680 0.61 -24.36 -10.73
CA GLU A 680 2.08 -24.39 -10.84
C GLU A 680 2.49 -24.37 -12.31
N GLU A 681 1.75 -25.09 -13.18
CA GLU A 681 1.84 -25.02 -14.64
C GLU A 681 0.43 -24.98 -15.23
N PHE A 682 0.17 -24.00 -16.10
CA PHE A 682 -1.07 -23.90 -16.88
C PHE A 682 -0.71 -24.15 -18.34
N GLU A 683 -1.21 -25.24 -18.89
CA GLU A 683 -1.10 -25.56 -20.31
C GLU A 683 -2.51 -25.66 -20.89
N TYR A 684 -2.71 -25.06 -22.07
CA TYR A 684 -3.88 -25.29 -22.88
C TYR A 684 -3.49 -25.69 -24.30
N GLU A 685 -4.21 -26.66 -24.86
CA GLU A 685 -4.04 -27.10 -26.24
C GLU A 685 -5.34 -26.82 -27.00
N ILE A 686 -5.22 -26.15 -28.15
CA ILE A 686 -6.32 -25.93 -29.08
C ILE A 686 -6.31 -27.07 -30.10
N ILE A 687 -7.32 -27.93 -30.07
CA ILE A 687 -7.49 -28.95 -31.11
C ILE A 687 -8.51 -28.42 -32.13
N PRO A 688 -8.13 -28.26 -33.42
CA PRO A 688 -9.07 -27.86 -34.46
C PRO A 688 -10.23 -28.84 -34.55
N ALA A 689 -11.43 -28.31 -34.83
CA ALA A 689 -12.61 -29.14 -35.07
C ALA A 689 -12.28 -30.32 -35.98
N ILE A 690 -12.54 -31.54 -35.50
CA ILE A 690 -12.47 -32.74 -36.33
C ILE A 690 -13.41 -32.47 -37.50
N ARG A 691 -12.86 -32.37 -38.72
CA ARG A 691 -13.68 -32.34 -39.94
C ARG A 691 -14.56 -33.58 -39.87
N ALA A 692 -15.87 -33.40 -39.89
CA ALA A 692 -16.86 -34.46 -39.98
C ALA A 692 -16.83 -35.22 -41.33
N ASP A 693 -15.65 -35.32 -41.97
CA ASP A 693 -15.39 -35.99 -43.23
C ASP A 693 -14.13 -36.85 -43.11
N SER A 694 -14.28 -38.05 -42.55
CA SER A 694 -13.63 -39.27 -43.03
C SER A 694 -14.40 -40.48 -42.49
N PRO A 695 -14.72 -41.46 -43.35
CA PRO A 695 -15.69 -42.53 -43.07
C PRO A 695 -15.30 -43.48 -41.95
#